data_AF-A0A838PCI7-F1
#
_entry.id   AF-A0A838PCI7-F1
#
_cell.length_a   1.000
_cell.length_b   1.000
_cell.length_c   1.000
_cell.angle_alpha   90.00
_cell.angle_beta   90.00
_cell.angle_gamma   90.00
#
_symmetry.space_group_name_H-M   'P 1'
#
loop_
_entity.id
_entity.type
_entity.pdbx_description
1 polymer ?
#
loop_
_entity_poly.entity_id
_entity_poly.type
_entity_poly.pdbx_seq_one_letter_code
_entity_poly.pdbx_strand_id
1 'polypeptide(L)'
;MNTSDLQQLSDITRTRLSAELRELTHSSAELTALEYVLGESGAAQPSLPRTVIYLLHRMYGPDNETLNDQLQRLTSMCAQFVELYGEGPVSVLRAPARINILGEHVDYVSYLRTASLSFGSREHDMLMLYRASETDRIRGASTLEEYPPFAFTLAEGPSLDARGAAETDWLSYLYEDPTSAPHWSNYVRGAAYFARIRWGARARRGFDFVVDSGIPAGGGASSSSALVVLASAAMQEVNRLGCDPIELARDAAKAEWYVGTRGGSMDHITICLAKRDHAVLISYPEKQARQVALPGRQFRWITFFSQPADKGRGVMIEYNERAAISRIVIPALIEGWRTKQPERYAAWLAAIQSLQTGSAAALDEIERLLQELPCALTLTEIERDYPEAFSACARAFPALVAERGESPLQVRARALHHAGEVRRVATVAQVLESLSSKQTGSAMRGRVDEAMRELGSIFNQSHQSLRDLYGVSTSEVERLTEIIRADRSVYGTHLMGGGFGGNVLALTSEENEGALIERVQTAYYEPQNRQGVQEGSVMISTAGDGLAPIDVESVWREAVEQFNSSDRDVPKHRARIAALLDSMLDETPGEVWPVIVAAGKGTRARGTGLDVPKPLAAVLGEPAIVHVLRNVRTAFGATRPPIAIVSPESQAKTRDALAGDDVTFVVQPEALGTGDAVLCAHKEMRDFQGRALVIWGTQPVIRPETMQRTLKLAALFEDYEMVVPTAHLELPYAPLLRDERGRVQSAYETHLERVERPASGESNIGMFLLKSEAMFEALVELKQRHWDETQRRYKRYDGELGFPNELINYLAGREAGVFACPIADSREEQGIKKLEDLARCERFIGALALE
;
A
#
# COMPACT_ATOMS: atom_id res chain seq x y z
N MET A 1 -9.41 2.02 11.89
CA MET A 1 -9.76 1.39 13.19
C MET A 1 -10.24 2.48 14.16
N ASN A 2 -11.12 2.19 15.12
CA ASN A 2 -11.43 3.15 16.20
C ASN A 2 -10.44 3.01 17.36
N THR A 3 -10.26 4.07 18.15
CA THR A 3 -9.43 4.04 19.36
C THR A 3 -10.06 3.19 20.46
N SER A 4 -11.37 3.26 20.64
CA SER A 4 -12.12 2.41 21.60
C SER A 4 -11.97 0.91 21.29
N ASP A 5 -12.06 0.58 20.01
CA ASP A 5 -11.79 -0.74 19.42
C ASP A 5 -10.35 -1.24 19.74
N LEU A 6 -9.35 -0.38 19.58
CA LEU A 6 -7.96 -0.70 19.91
C LEU A 6 -7.72 -0.83 21.42
N GLN A 7 -8.46 -0.11 22.26
CA GLN A 7 -8.38 -0.26 23.72
C GLN A 7 -8.88 -1.64 24.19
N GLN A 8 -9.83 -2.24 23.48
CA GLN A 8 -10.30 -3.61 23.77
C GLN A 8 -9.20 -4.68 23.57
N LEU A 9 -8.11 -4.36 22.86
CA LEU A 9 -6.95 -5.25 22.74
C LEU A 9 -6.22 -5.45 24.08
N SER A 10 -6.38 -4.53 25.03
CA SER A 10 -5.73 -4.62 26.35
C SER A 10 -6.15 -5.85 27.16
N ASP A 11 -7.34 -6.39 26.90
CA ASP A 11 -7.89 -7.55 27.59
C ASP A 11 -7.34 -8.89 27.06
N ILE A 12 -6.51 -8.87 26.02
CA ILE A 12 -5.92 -10.08 25.44
C ILE A 12 -4.74 -10.54 26.31
N THR A 13 -4.96 -11.61 27.08
CA THR A 13 -3.89 -12.24 27.86
C THR A 13 -2.98 -13.11 26.98
N ARG A 14 -1.72 -13.32 27.39
CA ARG A 14 -0.78 -14.26 26.71
C ARG A 14 -1.37 -15.67 26.54
N THR A 15 -2.16 -16.15 27.51
CA THR A 15 -2.86 -17.45 27.43
C THR A 15 -3.95 -17.43 26.36
N ARG A 16 -4.75 -16.36 26.29
CA ARG A 16 -5.77 -16.19 25.26
C ARG A 16 -5.14 -16.07 23.86
N LEU A 17 -4.11 -15.24 23.72
CA LEU A 17 -3.32 -15.12 22.49
C LEU A 17 -2.77 -16.48 22.06
N SER A 18 -2.22 -17.26 22.99
CA SER A 18 -1.71 -18.61 22.70
C SER A 18 -2.82 -19.57 22.24
N ALA A 19 -4.02 -19.46 22.81
CA ALA A 19 -5.17 -20.27 22.39
C ALA A 19 -5.64 -19.88 20.99
N GLU A 20 -5.76 -18.58 20.71
CA GLU A 20 -6.11 -18.07 19.39
C GLU A 20 -5.04 -18.44 18.35
N LEU A 21 -3.76 -18.31 18.67
CA LEU A 21 -2.66 -18.70 17.76
C LEU A 21 -2.59 -20.21 17.50
N ARG A 22 -2.89 -21.06 18.50
CA ARG A 22 -3.02 -22.51 18.26
C ARG A 22 -4.13 -22.82 17.27
N GLU A 23 -5.27 -22.16 17.40
CA GLU A 23 -6.34 -22.25 16.40
C GLU A 23 -5.87 -21.75 15.02
N LEU A 24 -5.03 -20.72 14.97
CA LEU A 24 -4.43 -20.16 13.74
C LEU A 24 -3.25 -20.97 13.17
N THR A 25 -2.78 -22.02 13.83
CA THR A 25 -1.57 -22.77 13.40
C THR A 25 -1.81 -24.27 13.28
N HIS A 26 -3.07 -24.72 13.32
CA HIS A 26 -3.46 -26.11 13.18
C HIS A 26 -3.52 -26.61 11.72
N SER A 27 -2.51 -26.32 10.92
CA SER A 27 -2.11 -27.15 9.77
C SER A 27 -0.69 -26.75 9.37
N SER A 28 0.11 -27.64 8.79
CA SER A 28 1.47 -27.31 8.33
C SER A 28 1.52 -26.35 7.12
N ALA A 29 0.40 -25.72 6.77
CA ALA A 29 0.25 -24.72 5.71
C ALA A 29 -0.12 -23.37 6.33
N GLU A 30 0.38 -22.27 5.75
CA GLU A 30 -0.05 -20.92 6.12
C GLU A 30 -1.56 -20.77 5.84
N LEU A 31 -2.35 -20.38 6.86
CA LEU A 31 -3.77 -20.09 6.70
C LEU A 31 -3.99 -18.91 5.75
N THR A 32 -4.96 -19.05 4.84
CA THR A 32 -5.47 -17.96 4.01
C THR A 32 -6.38 -17.02 4.82
N ALA A 33 -6.62 -15.80 4.32
CA ALA A 33 -7.52 -14.84 4.97
C ALA A 33 -8.96 -15.38 5.08
N LEU A 34 -9.41 -16.12 4.06
CA LEU A 34 -10.69 -16.81 4.07
C LEU A 34 -10.72 -17.90 5.15
N GLU A 35 -9.77 -18.82 5.17
CA GLU A 35 -9.72 -19.87 6.21
C GLU A 35 -9.67 -19.27 7.62
N TYR A 36 -8.95 -18.15 7.78
CA TYR A 36 -8.89 -17.37 9.01
C TYR A 36 -10.27 -16.82 9.43
N VAL A 37 -10.96 -16.11 8.54
CA VAL A 37 -12.31 -15.58 8.78
C VAL A 37 -13.29 -16.71 9.06
N LEU A 38 -13.09 -17.86 8.42
CA LEU A 38 -13.97 -19.01 8.55
C LEU A 38 -13.81 -19.70 9.91
N GLY A 39 -12.59 -20.00 10.37
CA GLY A 39 -12.32 -20.73 11.61
C GLY A 39 -12.75 -22.22 11.61
N GLU A 40 -12.14 -23.05 12.47
CA GLU A 40 -12.39 -24.50 12.56
C GLU A 40 -13.51 -24.89 13.55
N SER A 41 -13.69 -24.12 14.63
CA SER A 41 -14.38 -24.55 15.85
C SER A 41 -15.91 -24.38 15.87
N GLY A 42 -16.52 -23.96 14.76
CA GLY A 42 -17.99 -23.83 14.65
C GLY A 42 -18.61 -22.66 15.43
N ALA A 43 -17.84 -21.96 16.27
CA ALA A 43 -18.27 -20.76 16.99
C ALA A 43 -17.13 -19.74 17.07
N ALA A 44 -17.12 -18.75 16.18
CA ALA A 44 -16.37 -17.50 16.36
C ALA A 44 -16.97 -16.39 15.50
N GLN A 45 -17.32 -15.28 16.14
CA GLN A 45 -17.63 -14.01 15.47
C GLN A 45 -16.29 -13.38 15.02
N PRO A 46 -16.21 -12.73 13.85
CA PRO A 46 -15.04 -11.95 13.46
C PRO A 46 -14.92 -10.73 14.37
N SER A 47 -14.32 -10.92 15.55
CA SER A 47 -14.01 -9.83 16.47
C SER A 47 -12.74 -9.14 15.99
N LEU A 48 -12.74 -7.80 15.96
CA LEU A 48 -11.58 -6.98 15.62
C LEU A 48 -10.27 -7.44 16.31
N PRO A 49 -10.25 -7.83 17.61
CA PRO A 49 -9.07 -8.38 18.26
C PRO A 49 -8.40 -9.53 17.53
N ARG A 50 -9.18 -10.51 17.06
CA ARG A 50 -8.65 -11.65 16.31
C ARG A 50 -8.05 -11.20 14.98
N THR A 51 -8.66 -10.23 14.29
CA THR A 51 -8.21 -9.79 12.96
C THR A 51 -6.89 -9.04 13.06
N VAL A 52 -6.74 -8.23 14.11
CA VAL A 52 -5.48 -7.60 14.47
C VAL A 52 -4.42 -8.67 14.77
N ILE A 53 -4.73 -9.70 15.56
CA ILE A 53 -3.79 -10.80 15.83
C ILE A 53 -3.34 -11.51 14.55
N TYR A 54 -4.26 -11.80 13.63
CA TYR A 54 -3.91 -12.42 12.34
C TYR A 54 -3.00 -11.52 11.50
N LEU A 55 -3.26 -10.21 11.45
CA LEU A 55 -2.38 -9.25 10.80
C LEU A 55 -0.98 -9.23 11.43
N LEU A 56 -0.91 -9.09 12.76
CA LEU A 56 0.35 -9.09 13.49
C LEU A 56 1.12 -10.41 13.27
N HIS A 57 0.43 -11.55 13.27
CA HIS A 57 1.02 -12.86 12.95
C HIS A 57 1.63 -12.88 11.55
N ARG A 58 0.91 -12.39 10.53
CA ARG A 58 1.48 -12.27 9.18
C ARG A 58 2.69 -11.36 9.17
N MET A 59 2.63 -10.21 9.84
CA MET A 59 3.68 -9.19 9.81
C MET A 59 4.94 -9.63 10.56
N TYR A 60 4.81 -10.07 11.81
CA TYR A 60 5.93 -10.33 12.72
C TYR A 60 6.29 -11.81 12.85
N GLY A 61 5.37 -12.71 12.48
CA GLY A 61 5.56 -14.16 12.56
C GLY A 61 4.84 -14.79 13.75
N PRO A 62 5.08 -16.09 14.00
CA PRO A 62 4.30 -16.87 14.95
C PRO A 62 4.74 -16.76 16.41
N ASP A 63 5.76 -15.96 16.72
CA ASP A 63 6.30 -15.89 18.07
C ASP A 63 5.33 -15.18 19.04
N ASN A 64 4.85 -15.91 20.05
CA ASN A 64 3.82 -15.42 20.97
C ASN A 64 4.29 -14.22 21.81
N GLU A 65 5.58 -14.15 22.13
CA GLU A 65 6.15 -13.04 22.90
C GLU A 65 6.18 -11.77 22.06
N THR A 66 6.75 -11.85 20.87
CA THR A 66 6.75 -10.76 19.89
C THR A 66 5.34 -10.24 19.62
N LEU A 67 4.38 -11.13 19.36
CA LEU A 67 2.99 -10.73 19.08
C LEU A 67 2.32 -10.04 20.27
N ASN A 68 2.56 -10.54 21.49
CA ASN A 68 2.07 -9.90 22.71
C ASN A 68 2.68 -8.51 22.89
N ASP A 69 3.97 -8.34 22.60
CA ASP A 69 4.66 -7.06 22.71
C ASP A 69 4.11 -6.05 21.68
N GLN A 70 3.83 -6.49 20.45
CA GLN A 70 3.19 -5.63 19.44
C GLN A 70 1.75 -5.23 19.82
N LEU A 71 0.98 -6.12 20.43
CA LEU A 71 -0.35 -5.79 20.97
C LEU A 71 -0.23 -4.73 22.08
N GLN A 72 0.65 -4.94 23.05
CA GLN A 72 0.90 -3.98 24.14
C GLN A 72 1.34 -2.62 23.62
N ARG A 73 2.23 -2.61 22.61
CA ARG A 73 2.68 -1.39 21.93
C ARG A 73 1.52 -0.64 21.29
N LEU A 74 0.68 -1.31 20.49
CA LEU A 74 -0.50 -0.70 19.86
C LEU A 74 -1.49 -0.15 20.89
N THR A 75 -1.78 -0.91 21.94
CA THR A 75 -2.66 -0.48 23.03
C THR A 75 -2.11 0.74 23.77
N SER A 76 -0.80 0.76 24.06
CA SER A 76 -0.15 1.89 24.74
C SER A 76 -0.18 3.16 23.89
N MET A 77 0.14 3.03 22.59
CA MET A 77 0.01 4.14 21.64
C MET A 77 -1.43 4.66 21.57
N CYS A 78 -2.42 3.75 21.55
CA CYS A 78 -3.83 4.13 21.53
C CYS A 78 -4.24 4.90 22.80
N ALA A 79 -3.84 4.40 23.98
CA ALA A 79 -4.12 5.07 25.24
C ALA A 79 -3.54 6.49 25.27
N GLN A 80 -2.28 6.65 24.86
CA GLN A 80 -1.63 7.96 24.76
C GLN A 80 -2.31 8.87 23.73
N PHE A 81 -2.73 8.32 22.58
CA PHE A 81 -3.44 9.08 21.56
C PHE A 81 -4.78 9.62 22.08
N VAL A 82 -5.55 8.77 22.78
CA VAL A 82 -6.84 9.18 23.39
C VAL A 82 -6.62 10.23 24.47
N GLU A 83 -5.60 10.09 25.30
CA GLU A 83 -5.27 11.07 26.33
C GLU A 83 -4.94 12.45 25.72
N LEU A 84 -4.14 12.48 24.65
CA LEU A 84 -3.69 13.73 24.03
C LEU A 84 -4.73 14.37 23.09
N TYR A 85 -5.49 13.55 22.37
CA TYR A 85 -6.29 14.00 21.23
C TYR A 85 -7.76 13.55 21.29
N GLY A 86 -8.15 12.69 22.23
CA GLY A 86 -9.51 12.18 22.38
C GLY A 86 -9.86 11.00 21.47
N GLU A 87 -10.96 10.33 21.77
CA GLU A 87 -11.47 9.16 21.04
C GLU A 87 -11.85 9.47 19.58
N GLY A 88 -11.92 8.43 18.75
CA GLY A 88 -12.32 8.52 17.35
C GLY A 88 -11.49 7.62 16.43
N PRO A 89 -11.77 7.66 15.11
CA PRO A 89 -11.10 6.84 14.11
C PRO A 89 -9.65 7.26 13.91
N VAL A 90 -8.75 6.28 13.83
CA VAL A 90 -7.33 6.46 13.55
C VAL A 90 -6.88 5.51 12.43
N SER A 91 -5.92 6.00 11.64
CA SER A 91 -5.14 5.19 10.71
C SER A 91 -3.83 4.76 11.40
N VAL A 92 -3.31 3.59 11.02
CA VAL A 92 -2.06 3.07 11.55
C VAL A 92 -1.13 2.74 10.39
N LEU A 93 0.04 3.36 10.37
CA LEU A 93 1.08 3.08 9.38
C LEU A 93 2.28 2.42 10.05
N ARG A 94 2.89 1.48 9.35
CA ARG A 94 4.15 0.83 9.72
C ARG A 94 5.23 1.16 8.70
N ALA A 95 6.41 1.55 9.17
CA ALA A 95 7.61 1.70 8.36
C ALA A 95 8.74 0.82 8.93
N PRO A 96 9.32 -0.13 8.18
CA PRO A 96 10.38 -0.99 8.69
C PRO A 96 11.72 -0.24 8.84
N ALA A 97 12.62 -0.78 9.67
CA ALA A 97 14.03 -0.42 9.65
C ALA A 97 14.67 -0.82 8.31
N ARG A 98 15.67 -0.06 7.87
CA ARG A 98 16.45 -0.34 6.67
C ARG A 98 17.69 -1.16 7.03
N ILE A 99 17.89 -2.31 6.39
CA ILE A 99 19.16 -3.04 6.43
C ILE A 99 19.88 -2.95 5.08
N ASN A 100 20.98 -2.20 5.02
CA ASN A 100 21.78 -2.08 3.80
C ASN A 100 22.72 -3.27 3.64
N ILE A 101 22.54 -4.07 2.58
CA ILE A 101 23.44 -5.19 2.27
C ILE A 101 24.71 -4.62 1.62
N LEU A 102 24.58 -3.78 0.58
CA LEU A 102 25.68 -3.15 -0.14
C LEU A 102 25.22 -1.89 -0.87
N GLY A 103 26.17 -1.03 -1.23
CA GLY A 103 25.89 0.24 -1.90
C GLY A 103 25.89 1.41 -0.92
N GLU A 104 26.84 1.45 0.02
CA GLU A 104 26.98 2.59 0.91
C GLU A 104 27.48 3.83 0.14
N HIS A 105 26.91 5.00 0.45
CA HIS A 105 27.33 6.28 -0.11
C HIS A 105 27.33 6.39 -1.66
N VAL A 106 26.48 5.62 -2.34
CA VAL A 106 26.33 5.66 -3.81
C VAL A 106 24.99 6.21 -4.29
N ASP A 107 24.05 6.42 -3.39
CA ASP A 107 22.65 6.78 -3.67
C ASP A 107 22.44 8.24 -4.08
N TYR A 108 23.48 9.06 -3.94
CA TYR A 108 23.53 10.45 -4.38
C TYR A 108 24.58 10.71 -5.47
N VAL A 109 25.22 9.67 -6.01
CA VAL A 109 26.19 9.77 -7.10
C VAL A 109 25.45 10.04 -8.42
N SER A 110 25.91 11.04 -9.17
CA SER A 110 25.23 11.50 -10.39
C SER A 110 25.96 11.19 -11.71
N TYR A 111 27.22 10.78 -11.66
CA TYR A 111 28.07 10.60 -12.85
C TYR A 111 28.37 9.13 -13.20
N LEU A 112 27.96 8.18 -12.35
CA LEU A 112 28.09 6.74 -12.58
C LEU A 112 26.73 6.07 -12.44
N ARG A 113 26.58 4.90 -13.06
CA ARG A 113 25.41 4.05 -12.85
C ARG A 113 25.53 3.26 -11.57
N THR A 114 25.15 3.90 -10.47
CA THR A 114 25.18 3.29 -9.14
C THR A 114 23.88 2.57 -8.82
N ALA A 115 24.01 1.57 -7.96
CA ALA A 115 22.89 0.85 -7.39
C ALA A 115 23.19 0.52 -5.93
N SER A 116 22.15 0.29 -5.14
CA SER A 116 22.25 -0.29 -3.80
C SER A 116 21.38 -1.53 -3.70
N LEU A 117 21.74 -2.44 -2.81
CA LEU A 117 20.99 -3.65 -2.53
C LEU A 117 20.76 -3.75 -1.05
N SER A 118 19.52 -3.89 -0.64
CA SER A 118 19.19 -3.75 0.77
C SER A 118 17.79 -4.35 1.05
N PHE A 119 17.36 -4.66 2.29
CA PHE A 119 15.96 -5.08 2.61
C PHE A 119 15.31 -4.42 3.86
N GLY A 120 13.99 -4.30 3.91
CA GLY A 120 13.28 -3.80 5.11
C GLY A 120 13.21 -4.86 6.20
N SER A 121 13.49 -4.51 7.46
CA SER A 121 13.41 -5.43 8.59
C SER A 121 11.96 -5.84 8.89
N ARG A 122 11.77 -7.12 9.19
CA ARG A 122 10.48 -7.63 9.66
C ARG A 122 10.26 -7.32 11.15
N GLU A 123 11.31 -7.43 11.95
CA GLU A 123 11.29 -7.39 13.41
C GLU A 123 11.37 -5.97 13.96
N HIS A 124 12.06 -5.06 13.26
CA HIS A 124 12.31 -3.70 13.73
C HIS A 124 11.60 -2.68 12.84
N ASP A 125 10.73 -1.86 13.43
CA ASP A 125 9.94 -0.87 12.70
C ASP A 125 9.49 0.32 13.56
N MET A 126 8.87 1.29 12.90
CA MET A 126 8.17 2.41 13.51
C MET A 126 6.69 2.34 13.16
N LEU A 127 5.85 2.50 14.18
CA LEU A 127 4.40 2.62 14.02
C LEU A 127 3.99 4.08 14.21
N MET A 128 3.04 4.53 13.40
CA MET A 128 2.39 5.83 13.53
C MET A 128 0.88 5.63 13.60
N LEU A 129 0.28 5.97 14.74
CA LEU A 129 -1.16 6.18 14.87
C LEU A 129 -1.44 7.64 14.52
N TYR A 130 -2.35 7.90 13.58
CA TYR A 130 -2.66 9.28 13.19
C TYR A 130 -4.12 9.50 12.80
N ARG A 131 -4.54 10.76 12.90
CA ARG A 131 -5.88 11.23 12.52
C ARG A 131 -5.80 12.60 11.87
N ALA A 132 -6.52 12.78 10.76
CA ALA A 132 -6.57 14.06 10.07
C ALA A 132 -7.12 15.19 10.95
N SER A 133 -6.51 16.37 10.89
CA SER A 133 -7.03 17.59 11.51
C SER A 133 -8.01 18.28 10.57
N GLU A 134 -8.98 19.01 11.12
CA GLU A 134 -9.82 19.94 10.35
C GLU A 134 -9.07 21.25 10.01
N THR A 135 -7.95 21.50 10.69
CA THR A 135 -7.12 22.70 10.53
C THR A 135 -5.80 22.36 9.82
N ASP A 136 -4.97 23.38 9.61
CA ASP A 136 -3.62 23.25 9.08
C ASP A 136 -2.58 22.89 10.17
N ARG A 137 -3.04 22.56 11.37
CA ARG A 137 -2.18 22.25 12.52
C ARG A 137 -1.76 20.79 12.55
N ILE A 138 -0.48 20.55 12.77
CA ILE A 138 0.10 19.24 13.03
C ILE A 138 0.50 19.17 14.51
N ARG A 139 0.10 18.09 15.18
CA ARG A 139 0.49 17.78 16.57
C ARG A 139 1.07 16.38 16.62
N GLY A 140 2.24 16.25 17.23
CA GLY A 140 2.96 14.99 17.30
C GLY A 140 3.39 14.67 18.71
N ALA A 141 3.32 13.40 19.07
CA ALA A 141 3.89 12.86 20.30
C ALA A 141 4.60 11.54 20.03
N SER A 142 5.50 11.15 20.93
CA SER A 142 6.12 9.84 20.96
C SER A 142 5.78 9.12 22.27
N THR A 143 5.75 7.80 22.23
CA THR A 143 5.71 6.95 23.43
C THR A 143 7.04 6.99 24.21
N LEU A 144 8.13 7.38 23.56
CA LEU A 144 9.45 7.51 24.18
C LEU A 144 9.61 8.89 24.81
N GLU A 145 9.88 8.95 26.12
CA GLU A 145 9.96 10.19 26.91
C GLU A 145 11.05 11.17 26.41
N GLU A 146 12.10 10.66 25.76
CA GLU A 146 13.19 11.47 25.19
C GLU A 146 12.76 12.33 23.99
N TYR A 147 11.59 12.06 23.39
CA TYR A 147 11.03 12.82 22.28
C TYR A 147 9.74 13.53 22.72
N PRO A 148 9.85 14.75 23.30
CA PRO A 148 8.70 15.45 23.85
C PRO A 148 7.68 15.82 22.78
N PRO A 149 6.37 15.91 23.12
CA PRO A 149 5.33 16.34 22.20
C PRO A 149 5.57 17.74 21.63
N PHE A 150 5.11 17.97 20.40
CA PHE A 150 5.21 19.26 19.73
C PHE A 150 3.94 19.59 18.94
N ALA A 151 3.81 20.85 18.53
CA ALA A 151 2.81 21.30 17.57
C ALA A 151 3.36 22.40 16.67
N PHE A 152 2.87 22.46 15.44
CA PHE A 152 3.13 23.55 14.51
C PHE A 152 2.00 23.69 13.48
N THR A 153 1.92 24.81 12.77
CA THR A 153 0.97 24.99 11.67
C THR A 153 1.68 24.92 10.32
N LEU A 154 0.98 24.45 9.29
CA LEU A 154 1.50 24.44 7.94
C LEU A 154 1.90 25.86 7.49
N ALA A 155 1.18 26.89 7.92
CA ALA A 155 1.48 28.30 7.63
C ALA A 155 2.85 28.80 8.14
N GLU A 156 3.50 28.12 9.10
CA GLU A 156 4.88 28.42 9.53
C GLU A 156 5.93 28.06 8.46
N GLY A 157 5.55 27.26 7.45
CA GLY A 157 6.43 26.84 6.36
C GLY A 157 6.39 27.76 5.12
N PRO A 158 6.87 27.27 3.95
CA PRO A 158 7.04 28.08 2.74
C PRO A 158 5.73 28.72 2.23
N SER A 159 5.81 29.91 1.61
CA SER A 159 4.63 30.53 0.97
C SER A 159 4.09 29.68 -0.17
N LEU A 160 2.77 29.71 -0.39
CA LEU A 160 2.10 29.01 -1.50
C LEU A 160 2.35 29.66 -2.87
N ASP A 161 3.06 30.80 -2.92
CA ASP A 161 3.33 31.56 -4.15
C ASP A 161 4.42 30.95 -5.04
N ALA A 162 4.87 29.72 -4.76
CA ALA A 162 5.92 29.02 -5.51
C ALA A 162 5.52 28.85 -7.00
N ARG A 163 6.30 29.45 -7.91
CA ARG A 163 6.04 29.47 -9.37
C ARG A 163 7.05 28.63 -10.17
N GLY A 164 7.91 27.85 -9.52
CA GLY A 164 9.02 27.10 -10.12
C GLY A 164 8.85 25.57 -10.10
N ALA A 165 9.95 24.85 -10.37
CA ALA A 165 10.01 23.40 -10.18
C ALA A 165 10.23 23.10 -8.70
N ALA A 166 9.44 22.18 -8.12
CA ALA A 166 9.39 21.93 -6.67
C ALA A 166 10.76 21.73 -5.99
N GLU A 167 11.73 21.12 -6.68
CA GLU A 167 13.07 20.90 -6.13
C GLU A 167 13.92 22.18 -6.08
N THR A 168 13.84 23.02 -7.10
CA THR A 168 14.56 24.32 -7.12
C THR A 168 14.00 25.26 -6.06
N ASP A 169 12.68 25.28 -5.93
CA ASP A 169 11.99 26.09 -4.92
C ASP A 169 12.33 25.56 -3.51
N TRP A 170 12.41 24.24 -3.34
CA TRP A 170 12.82 23.62 -2.07
C TRP A 170 14.25 23.96 -1.67
N LEU A 171 15.22 23.83 -2.57
CA LEU A 171 16.61 24.18 -2.28
C LEU A 171 16.76 25.68 -1.98
N SER A 172 16.01 26.54 -2.66
CA SER A 172 16.01 27.98 -2.38
C SER A 172 15.46 28.26 -0.98
N TYR A 173 14.32 27.65 -0.63
CA TYR A 173 13.75 27.75 0.71
C TYR A 173 14.72 27.27 1.79
N LEU A 174 15.34 26.10 1.63
CA LEU A 174 16.32 25.57 2.59
C LEU A 174 17.57 26.44 2.73
N TYR A 175 17.91 27.21 1.70
CA TYR A 175 19.02 28.16 1.74
C TYR A 175 18.65 29.44 2.48
N GLU A 176 17.44 29.96 2.26
CA GLU A 176 16.93 31.20 2.87
C GLU A 176 16.50 31.00 4.33
N ASP A 177 15.98 29.82 4.67
CA ASP A 177 15.46 29.45 5.98
C ASP A 177 16.19 28.20 6.53
N PRO A 178 17.44 28.36 7.01
CA PRO A 178 18.21 27.25 7.53
C PRO A 178 17.54 26.69 8.79
N THR A 179 17.55 25.36 8.90
CA THR A 179 16.88 24.62 9.97
C THR A 179 17.24 25.14 11.36
N SER A 180 16.22 25.25 12.21
CA SER A 180 16.36 25.50 13.64
C SER A 180 17.18 24.42 14.36
N ALA A 181 17.45 24.60 15.65
CA ALA A 181 18.23 23.67 16.46
C ALA A 181 17.76 22.20 16.29
N PRO A 182 18.66 21.20 16.36
CA PRO A 182 18.30 19.80 16.17
C PRO A 182 17.13 19.37 17.05
N HIS A 183 16.01 19.02 16.43
CA HIS A 183 14.80 18.55 17.10
C HIS A 183 14.08 17.54 16.21
N TRP A 184 13.49 16.49 16.80
CA TRP A 184 12.86 15.40 16.04
C TRP A 184 11.66 15.86 15.20
N SER A 185 10.98 16.94 15.62
CA SER A 185 9.90 17.57 14.83
C SER A 185 10.37 18.02 13.44
N ASN A 186 11.68 18.26 13.23
CA ASN A 186 12.19 18.76 11.95
C ASN A 186 12.00 17.72 10.84
N TYR A 187 12.02 16.42 11.15
CA TYR A 187 11.69 15.38 10.17
C TYR A 187 10.24 15.49 9.68
N VAL A 188 9.30 15.77 10.59
CA VAL A 188 7.88 15.94 10.28
C VAL A 188 7.61 17.28 9.60
N ARG A 189 8.27 18.37 10.03
CA ARG A 189 8.23 19.68 9.37
C ARG A 189 8.75 19.58 7.94
N GLY A 190 9.85 18.86 7.71
CA GLY A 190 10.38 18.61 6.38
C GLY A 190 9.35 17.96 5.46
N ALA A 191 8.72 16.87 5.91
CA ALA A 191 7.65 16.20 5.18
C ALA A 191 6.48 17.14 4.87
N ALA A 192 5.99 17.88 5.86
CA ALA A 192 4.85 18.77 5.72
C ALA A 192 5.15 19.96 4.78
N TYR A 193 6.30 20.61 4.93
CA TYR A 193 6.68 21.79 4.16
C TYR A 193 7.05 21.44 2.71
N PHE A 194 7.73 20.31 2.50
CA PHE A 194 7.96 19.81 1.16
C PHE A 194 6.64 19.51 0.44
N ALA A 195 5.66 18.91 1.14
CA ALA A 195 4.34 18.67 0.57
C ALA A 195 3.62 19.97 0.17
N ARG A 196 3.78 21.05 0.95
CA ARG A 196 3.24 22.38 0.57
C ARG A 196 3.87 22.93 -0.70
N ILE A 197 5.19 22.81 -0.88
CA ILE A 197 5.86 23.24 -2.12
C ILE A 197 5.40 22.41 -3.31
N ARG A 198 5.27 21.08 -3.13
CA ARG A 198 4.91 20.18 -4.22
C ARG A 198 3.46 20.31 -4.67
N TRP A 199 2.52 20.46 -3.74
CA TRP A 199 1.08 20.39 -4.02
C TRP A 199 0.32 21.69 -3.75
N GLY A 200 0.97 22.72 -3.21
CA GLY A 200 0.38 24.03 -2.96
C GLY A 200 -0.87 23.95 -2.10
N ALA A 201 -1.95 24.61 -2.54
CA ALA A 201 -3.23 24.69 -1.84
C ALA A 201 -3.93 23.33 -1.60
N ARG A 202 -3.48 22.24 -2.26
CA ARG A 202 -4.01 20.89 -2.03
C ARG A 202 -3.50 20.30 -0.71
N ALA A 203 -2.30 20.68 -0.26
CA ALA A 203 -1.72 20.23 1.01
C ALA A 203 -2.07 21.24 2.13
N ARG A 204 -3.34 21.23 2.57
CA ARG A 204 -3.90 22.25 3.47
C ARG A 204 -4.26 21.75 4.87
N ARG A 205 -4.45 20.44 5.03
CA ARG A 205 -4.83 19.81 6.30
C ARG A 205 -3.59 19.30 7.02
N GLY A 206 -3.52 19.56 8.32
CA GLY A 206 -2.60 18.90 9.23
C GLY A 206 -3.20 17.62 9.80
N PHE A 207 -2.52 17.03 10.78
CA PHE A 207 -2.92 15.79 11.43
C PHE A 207 -2.33 15.67 12.83
N ASP A 208 -3.00 14.89 13.68
CA ASP A 208 -2.52 14.50 14.99
C ASP A 208 -1.90 13.10 14.91
N PHE A 209 -0.78 12.87 15.57
CA PHE A 209 -0.16 11.55 15.55
C PHE A 209 0.58 11.19 16.85
N VAL A 210 0.66 9.89 17.12
CA VAL A 210 1.55 9.27 18.11
C VAL A 210 2.45 8.28 17.37
N VAL A 211 3.76 8.35 17.61
CA VAL A 211 4.74 7.38 17.10
C VAL A 211 5.38 6.56 18.21
N ASP A 212 5.66 5.31 17.89
CA ASP A 212 6.49 4.41 18.69
C ASP A 212 7.49 3.75 17.74
N SER A 213 8.76 3.65 18.15
CA SER A 213 9.80 3.07 17.31
C SER A 213 10.59 1.99 18.04
N GLY A 214 10.61 0.80 17.45
CA GLY A 214 11.57 -0.26 17.77
C GLY A 214 12.85 -0.17 16.94
N ILE A 215 13.06 0.91 16.19
CA ILE A 215 14.26 1.17 15.40
C ILE A 215 15.22 2.01 16.26
N PRO A 216 16.43 1.52 16.60
CA PRO A 216 17.38 2.28 17.38
C PRO A 216 17.72 3.64 16.76
N ALA A 217 17.59 4.71 17.54
CA ALA A 217 17.91 6.05 17.10
C ALA A 217 19.43 6.20 16.85
N GLY A 218 19.81 6.77 15.70
CA GLY A 218 21.23 7.02 15.40
C GLY A 218 22.07 5.77 15.11
N GLY A 219 21.45 4.59 14.97
CA GLY A 219 22.13 3.34 14.63
C GLY A 219 22.52 3.16 13.17
N GLY A 220 22.06 4.03 12.25
CA GLY A 220 22.25 3.80 10.81
C GLY A 220 21.25 2.79 10.21
N ALA A 221 20.20 2.43 10.96
CA ALA A 221 19.06 1.62 10.49
C ALA A 221 17.86 2.48 9.99
N SER A 222 18.11 3.77 9.73
CA SER A 222 17.18 4.72 9.10
C SER A 222 15.90 5.05 9.88
N SER A 223 15.98 5.16 11.22
CA SER A 223 14.86 5.63 12.06
C SER A 223 14.39 7.05 11.70
N SER A 224 15.29 7.92 11.24
CA SER A 224 14.93 9.27 10.75
C SER A 224 14.10 9.20 9.47
N SER A 225 14.57 8.46 8.47
CA SER A 225 13.87 8.31 7.19
C SER A 225 12.53 7.58 7.35
N ALA A 226 12.42 6.63 8.29
CA ALA A 226 11.13 5.99 8.62
C ALA A 226 10.10 7.03 9.10
N LEU A 227 10.49 7.95 10.00
CA LEU A 227 9.61 9.02 10.46
C LEU A 227 9.22 9.99 9.33
N VAL A 228 10.17 10.35 8.45
CA VAL A 228 9.89 11.21 7.29
C VAL A 228 8.91 10.54 6.34
N VAL A 229 9.12 9.25 6.01
CA VAL A 229 8.21 8.48 5.15
C VAL A 229 6.82 8.39 5.76
N LEU A 230 6.71 8.07 7.05
CA LEU A 230 5.41 8.01 7.74
C LEU A 230 4.70 9.36 7.72
N ALA A 231 5.41 10.46 8.02
CA ALA A 231 4.84 11.80 7.99
C ALA A 231 4.44 12.23 6.55
N SER A 232 5.23 11.89 5.54
CA SER A 232 4.91 12.15 4.13
C SER A 232 3.69 11.35 3.68
N ALA A 233 3.59 10.07 4.07
CA ALA A 233 2.44 9.22 3.78
C ALA A 233 1.16 9.76 4.46
N ALA A 234 1.25 10.11 5.75
CA ALA A 234 0.13 10.72 6.47
C ALA A 234 -0.31 12.03 5.81
N MET A 235 0.63 12.91 5.42
CA MET A 235 0.31 14.15 4.70
C MET A 235 -0.41 13.90 3.37
N GLN A 236 -0.01 12.86 2.62
CA GLN A 236 -0.68 12.48 1.38
C GLN A 236 -2.09 11.94 1.64
N GLU A 237 -2.26 11.03 2.62
CA GLU A 237 -3.56 10.41 2.92
C GLU A 237 -4.58 11.45 3.44
N VAL A 238 -4.20 12.27 4.44
CA VAL A 238 -5.15 13.25 5.04
C VAL A 238 -5.59 14.36 4.07
N ASN A 239 -4.80 14.62 3.03
CA ASN A 239 -5.09 15.58 1.97
C ASN A 239 -5.56 14.93 0.66
N ARG A 240 -5.72 13.60 0.61
CA ARG A 240 -6.12 12.84 -0.58
C ARG A 240 -5.24 13.15 -1.80
N LEU A 241 -3.92 13.13 -1.59
CA LEU A 241 -2.91 13.33 -2.61
C LEU A 241 -2.50 11.96 -3.19
N GLY A 242 -2.06 11.94 -4.46
CA GLY A 242 -1.65 10.68 -5.11
C GLY A 242 -0.47 10.03 -4.42
N CYS A 243 -0.46 8.70 -4.40
CA CYS A 243 0.35 7.87 -3.50
C CYS A 243 1.19 6.80 -4.23
N ASP A 244 1.83 7.14 -5.35
CA ASP A 244 2.81 6.24 -5.95
C ASP A 244 3.97 6.00 -4.96
N PRO A 245 4.26 4.73 -4.55
CA PRO A 245 5.21 4.47 -3.47
C PRO A 245 6.66 4.91 -3.78
N ILE A 246 7.07 4.87 -5.06
CA ILE A 246 8.43 5.28 -5.45
C ILE A 246 8.54 6.81 -5.55
N GLU A 247 7.47 7.51 -5.93
CA GLU A 247 7.39 8.96 -5.83
C GLU A 247 7.37 9.43 -4.37
N LEU A 248 6.55 8.81 -3.52
CA LEU A 248 6.52 9.06 -2.07
C LEU A 248 7.92 8.94 -1.46
N ALA A 249 8.65 7.86 -1.79
CA ALA A 249 10.01 7.66 -1.32
C ALA A 249 10.97 8.79 -1.74
N ARG A 250 10.88 9.24 -3.00
CA ARG A 250 11.75 10.31 -3.51
C ARG A 250 11.43 11.67 -2.90
N ASP A 251 10.15 11.95 -2.72
CA ASP A 251 9.69 13.17 -2.08
C ASP A 251 10.10 13.19 -0.60
N ALA A 252 9.93 12.06 0.11
CA ALA A 252 10.38 11.91 1.48
C ALA A 252 11.92 12.10 1.60
N ALA A 253 12.70 11.54 0.66
CA ALA A 253 14.15 11.72 0.63
C ALA A 253 14.57 13.20 0.51
N LYS A 254 13.85 13.97 -0.32
CA LYS A 254 14.07 15.42 -0.43
C LYS A 254 13.56 16.17 0.79
N ALA A 255 12.43 15.76 1.34
CA ALA A 255 11.86 16.35 2.54
C ALA A 255 12.80 16.22 3.75
N GLU A 256 13.54 15.10 3.86
CA GLU A 256 14.55 14.91 4.92
C GLU A 256 15.69 15.94 4.83
N TRP A 257 15.93 16.57 3.66
CA TRP A 257 16.89 17.67 3.56
C TRP A 257 16.56 18.85 4.48
N TYR A 258 15.33 18.97 4.95
CA TYR A 258 14.99 19.96 5.97
C TYR A 258 15.78 19.80 7.27
N VAL A 259 16.35 18.63 7.59
CA VAL A 259 17.18 18.47 8.80
C VAL A 259 18.66 18.85 8.61
N GLY A 260 19.03 19.28 7.40
CA GLY A 260 20.37 19.77 7.05
C GLY A 260 21.29 18.75 6.38
N THR A 261 21.07 17.45 6.57
CA THR A 261 21.78 16.43 5.78
C THR A 261 21.28 16.42 4.34
N ARG A 262 22.15 16.04 3.40
CA ARG A 262 21.87 16.05 1.95
C ARG A 262 22.03 14.67 1.33
N GLY A 263 21.51 13.65 2.02
CA GLY A 263 21.55 12.25 1.60
C GLY A 263 20.81 11.97 0.30
N GLY A 264 20.87 10.71 -0.13
CA GLY A 264 20.10 10.21 -1.28
C GLY A 264 18.78 9.58 -0.85
N SER A 265 18.35 8.56 -1.58
CA SER A 265 16.99 8.00 -1.50
C SER A 265 16.93 6.51 -1.15
N MET A 266 18.06 5.86 -0.84
CA MET A 266 18.12 4.42 -0.55
C MET A 266 17.13 3.99 0.54
N ASP A 267 17.18 4.71 1.66
CA ASP A 267 16.43 4.43 2.87
C ASP A 267 14.93 4.47 2.58
N HIS A 268 14.48 5.61 2.09
CA HIS A 268 13.10 5.90 1.72
C HIS A 268 12.55 4.92 0.67
N ILE A 269 13.29 4.68 -0.41
CA ILE A 269 12.86 3.78 -1.50
C ILE A 269 12.62 2.39 -0.94
N THR A 270 13.47 1.95 -0.02
CA THR A 270 13.24 0.65 0.58
C THR A 270 12.08 0.68 1.53
N ILE A 271 12.05 1.65 2.45
CA ILE A 271 11.00 1.71 3.45
C ILE A 271 9.66 1.61 2.73
N CYS A 272 9.49 2.26 1.58
CA CYS A 272 8.29 2.13 0.75
C CYS A 272 8.17 0.80 -0.03
N LEU A 273 9.25 0.25 -0.59
CA LEU A 273 9.19 -0.84 -1.58
C LEU A 273 9.67 -2.22 -1.10
N ALA A 274 10.07 -2.36 0.16
CA ALA A 274 10.50 -3.64 0.71
C ALA A 274 9.38 -4.67 0.62
N LYS A 275 9.78 -5.92 0.44
CA LYS A 275 8.89 -7.06 0.33
C LYS A 275 9.49 -8.23 1.09
N ARG A 276 8.64 -8.98 1.78
CA ARG A 276 9.04 -10.20 2.48
C ARG A 276 9.91 -11.13 1.64
N ASP A 277 10.96 -11.66 2.26
CA ASP A 277 11.94 -12.59 1.67
C ASP A 277 12.75 -12.03 0.48
N HIS A 278 12.67 -10.73 0.22
CA HIS A 278 13.38 -10.08 -0.89
C HIS A 278 14.20 -8.87 -0.42
N ALA A 279 15.33 -8.66 -1.08
CA ALA A 279 16.01 -7.39 -1.11
C ALA A 279 15.48 -6.53 -2.26
N VAL A 280 15.57 -5.22 -2.07
CA VAL A 280 15.30 -4.20 -3.08
C VAL A 280 16.63 -3.82 -3.71
N LEU A 281 16.79 -4.10 -5.01
CA LEU A 281 17.87 -3.55 -5.82
C LEU A 281 17.41 -2.21 -6.39
N ILE A 282 18.04 -1.14 -5.95
CA ILE A 282 17.69 0.23 -6.32
C ILE A 282 18.69 0.74 -7.33
N SER A 283 18.21 1.18 -8.49
CA SER A 283 19.02 1.74 -9.57
C SER A 283 18.73 3.23 -9.71
N TYR A 284 19.71 4.07 -9.37
CA TYR A 284 19.53 5.52 -9.29
C TYR A 284 19.42 6.23 -10.65
N PRO A 285 20.21 5.87 -11.68
CA PRO A 285 20.08 6.49 -13.01
C PRO A 285 18.76 6.16 -13.71
N GLU A 286 18.32 4.89 -13.63
CA GLU A 286 17.10 4.39 -14.25
C GLU A 286 15.86 4.81 -13.47
N LYS A 287 16.04 5.27 -12.23
CA LYS A 287 14.94 5.63 -11.33
C LYS A 287 13.99 4.43 -11.15
N GLN A 288 14.56 3.23 -11.00
CA GLN A 288 13.82 1.98 -10.86
C GLN A 288 14.30 1.20 -9.63
N ALA A 289 13.40 0.39 -9.09
CA ALA A 289 13.70 -0.57 -8.05
C ALA A 289 13.07 -1.92 -8.43
N ARG A 290 13.76 -3.01 -8.14
CA ARG A 290 13.24 -4.36 -8.37
C ARG A 290 13.60 -5.29 -7.23
N GLN A 291 12.85 -6.38 -7.10
CA GLN A 291 13.04 -7.36 -6.05
C GLN A 291 14.11 -8.40 -6.44
N VAL A 292 14.94 -8.78 -5.48
CA VAL A 292 15.94 -9.85 -5.58
C VAL A 292 15.68 -10.80 -4.41
N ALA A 293 15.39 -12.07 -4.67
CA ALA A 293 15.13 -13.05 -3.62
C ALA A 293 16.36 -13.22 -2.73
N LEU A 294 16.14 -13.20 -1.41
CA LEU A 294 17.19 -13.51 -0.43
C LEU A 294 17.18 -15.00 -0.11
N PRO A 295 18.33 -15.57 0.29
CA PRO A 295 18.38 -16.95 0.71
C PRO A 295 17.52 -17.15 1.98
N GLY A 296 16.93 -18.33 2.12
CA GLY A 296 15.97 -18.62 3.19
C GLY A 296 16.53 -18.49 4.61
N ARG A 297 15.67 -18.72 5.61
CA ARG A 297 15.92 -18.52 7.05
C ARG A 297 17.12 -19.26 7.67
N GLN A 298 17.91 -20.02 6.91
CA GLN A 298 19.15 -20.62 7.43
C GLN A 298 20.29 -19.60 7.61
N PHE A 299 20.16 -18.38 7.06
CA PHE A 299 21.11 -17.27 7.25
C PHE A 299 20.54 -16.18 8.14
N ARG A 300 21.44 -15.41 8.75
CA ARG A 300 21.12 -14.33 9.68
C ARG A 300 21.89 -13.06 9.36
N TRP A 301 21.14 -11.97 9.27
CA TRP A 301 21.62 -10.61 9.14
C TRP A 301 21.56 -9.98 10.52
N ILE A 302 22.71 -9.77 11.14
CA ILE A 302 22.80 -9.25 12.50
C ILE A 302 23.52 -7.91 12.47
N THR A 303 22.90 -6.88 13.01
CA THR A 303 23.57 -5.58 13.19
C THR A 303 23.99 -5.40 14.63
N PHE A 304 25.21 -4.92 14.82
CA PHE A 304 25.79 -4.59 16.11
C PHE A 304 26.10 -3.09 16.15
N PHE A 305 25.52 -2.39 17.12
CA PHE A 305 25.68 -0.95 17.31
C PHE A 305 26.95 -0.63 18.09
N SER A 306 27.83 0.14 17.46
CA SER A 306 29.06 0.61 18.09
C SER A 306 28.74 1.78 19.06
N GLN A 307 28.69 2.99 18.53
CA GLN A 307 28.35 4.22 19.23
C GLN A 307 27.46 5.12 18.35
N PRO A 308 26.72 6.07 18.93
CA PRO A 308 25.99 7.05 18.14
C PRO A 308 26.95 7.85 17.27
N ALA A 309 26.65 8.02 15.98
CA ALA A 309 27.31 9.05 15.19
C ALA A 309 26.98 10.41 15.81
N ASP A 310 27.99 11.27 16.02
CA ASP A 310 27.76 12.64 16.50
C ASP A 310 26.83 13.35 15.50
N LYS A 311 25.61 13.68 15.92
CA LYS A 311 24.63 14.40 15.08
C LYS A 311 24.88 15.91 15.06
N GLY A 312 26.00 16.35 15.62
CA GLY A 312 26.45 17.72 15.62
C GLY A 312 26.72 18.27 14.21
N ARG A 313 26.83 19.59 14.14
CA ARG A 313 27.07 20.33 12.89
C ARG A 313 28.32 19.87 12.14
N GLY A 314 29.37 19.45 12.86
CA GLY A 314 30.64 18.99 12.28
C GLY A 314 30.48 17.74 11.41
N VAL A 315 29.90 16.66 11.94
CA VAL A 315 29.67 15.42 11.19
C VAL A 315 28.66 15.63 10.07
N MET A 316 27.63 16.47 10.28
CA MET A 316 26.70 16.84 9.21
C MET A 316 27.44 17.50 8.03
N ILE A 317 28.41 18.39 8.29
CA ILE A 317 29.26 18.98 7.25
C ILE A 317 30.12 17.91 6.58
N GLU A 318 30.69 16.96 7.33
CA GLU A 318 31.49 15.87 6.74
C GLU A 318 30.69 14.96 5.82
N TYR A 319 29.46 14.59 6.21
CA TYR A 319 28.54 13.84 5.37
C TYR A 319 28.17 14.62 4.11
N ASN A 320 27.84 15.91 4.28
CA ASN A 320 27.49 16.79 3.18
C ASN A 320 28.66 17.06 2.23
N GLU A 321 29.90 17.07 2.72
CA GLU A 321 31.12 17.12 1.90
C GLU A 321 31.15 15.98 0.88
N ARG A 322 30.92 14.76 1.36
CA ARG A 322 30.90 13.54 0.55
C ARG A 322 29.79 13.61 -0.50
N ALA A 323 28.59 14.03 -0.12
CA ALA A 323 27.50 14.26 -1.05
C ALA A 323 27.81 15.35 -2.10
N ALA A 324 28.42 16.47 -1.71
CA ALA A 324 28.79 17.55 -2.63
C ALA A 324 29.84 17.10 -3.65
N ILE A 325 30.87 16.37 -3.19
CA ILE A 325 31.91 15.81 -4.07
C ILE A 325 31.30 14.87 -5.10
N SER A 326 30.45 13.94 -4.64
CA SER A 326 29.84 12.90 -5.49
C SER A 326 28.80 13.42 -6.47
N ARG A 327 28.02 14.43 -6.05
CA ARG A 327 26.86 14.93 -6.82
C ARG A 327 27.22 16.09 -7.75
N ILE A 328 28.23 16.88 -7.41
CA ILE A 328 28.55 18.15 -8.10
C ILE A 328 30.00 18.18 -8.57
N VAL A 329 30.96 18.00 -7.67
CA VAL A 329 32.39 18.27 -7.98
C VAL A 329 32.95 17.29 -9.00
N ILE A 330 32.85 15.97 -8.76
CA ILE A 330 33.37 14.96 -9.70
C ILE A 330 32.73 15.08 -11.09
N PRO A 331 31.39 15.20 -11.24
CA PRO A 331 30.77 15.45 -12.54
C PRO A 331 31.33 16.68 -13.27
N ALA A 332 31.54 17.80 -12.56
CA ALA A 332 32.09 19.01 -13.15
C ALA A 332 33.55 18.83 -13.62
N LEU A 333 34.36 18.07 -12.88
CA LEU A 333 35.73 17.74 -13.28
C LEU A 333 35.76 16.88 -14.54
N ILE A 334 34.90 15.86 -14.60
CA ILE A 334 34.77 14.98 -15.77
C ILE A 334 34.29 15.77 -16.99
N GLU A 335 33.27 16.63 -16.84
CA GLU A 335 32.83 17.51 -17.95
C GLU A 335 33.94 18.48 -18.36
N GLY A 336 34.76 18.95 -17.42
CA GLY A 336 35.95 19.73 -17.71
C GLY A 336 36.97 19.03 -18.62
N TRP A 337 37.01 17.69 -18.65
CA TRP A 337 37.86 16.96 -19.60
C TRP A 337 37.44 17.21 -21.04
N ARG A 338 36.17 17.51 -21.32
CA ARG A 338 35.69 17.81 -22.68
C ARG A 338 36.50 18.91 -23.35
N THR A 339 36.90 19.93 -22.60
CA THR A 339 37.68 21.07 -23.11
C THR A 339 39.17 20.90 -22.82
N LYS A 340 39.53 20.44 -21.62
CA LYS A 340 40.93 20.35 -21.17
C LYS A 340 41.67 19.12 -21.72
N GLN A 341 40.96 18.00 -21.94
CA GLN A 341 41.50 16.66 -22.24
C GLN A 341 40.51 15.83 -23.10
N PRO A 342 40.23 16.23 -24.35
CA PRO A 342 39.12 15.69 -25.15
C PRO A 342 39.23 14.17 -25.42
N GLU A 343 40.44 13.64 -25.58
CA GLU A 343 40.68 12.19 -25.76
C GLU A 343 40.24 11.39 -24.53
N ARG A 344 40.53 11.91 -23.33
CA ARG A 344 40.12 11.30 -22.05
C ARG A 344 38.61 11.33 -21.89
N TYR A 345 37.97 12.45 -22.25
CA TYR A 345 36.53 12.58 -22.21
C TYR A 345 35.84 11.62 -23.20
N ALA A 346 36.40 11.45 -24.40
CA ALA A 346 35.91 10.47 -25.36
C ALA A 346 36.04 9.03 -24.84
N ALA A 347 37.18 8.68 -24.22
CA ALA A 347 37.37 7.39 -23.58
C ALA A 347 36.37 7.16 -22.42
N TRP A 348 36.11 8.19 -21.61
CA TRP A 348 35.09 8.15 -20.57
C TRP A 348 33.70 7.86 -21.12
N LEU A 349 33.25 8.61 -22.14
CA LEU A 349 31.95 8.39 -22.77
C LEU A 349 31.83 6.98 -23.36
N ALA A 350 32.89 6.49 -24.02
CA ALA A 350 32.94 5.14 -24.57
C ALA A 350 32.85 4.07 -23.46
N ALA A 351 33.56 4.26 -22.35
CA ALA A 351 33.54 3.34 -21.21
C ALA A 351 32.15 3.32 -20.53
N ILE A 352 31.52 4.49 -20.31
CA ILE A 352 30.16 4.58 -19.78
C ILE A 352 29.15 3.90 -20.72
N GLN A 353 29.26 4.11 -22.03
CA GLN A 353 28.40 3.43 -23.00
C GLN A 353 28.61 1.91 -22.99
N SER A 354 29.86 1.45 -22.90
CA SER A 354 30.18 0.02 -22.82
C SER A 354 29.64 -0.63 -21.54
N LEU A 355 29.70 0.10 -20.42
CA LEU A 355 29.08 -0.32 -19.16
C LEU A 355 27.56 -0.40 -19.31
N GLN A 356 26.93 0.55 -20.02
CA GLN A 356 25.49 0.53 -20.27
C GLN A 356 25.04 -0.70 -21.06
N THR A 357 25.91 -1.22 -21.93
CA THR A 357 25.67 -2.45 -22.70
C THR A 357 26.07 -3.74 -21.94
N GLY A 358 26.50 -3.65 -20.68
CA GLY A 358 26.80 -4.79 -19.82
C GLY A 358 28.24 -5.32 -19.87
N SER A 359 29.20 -4.56 -20.39
CA SER A 359 30.60 -4.99 -20.43
C SER A 359 31.29 -4.85 -19.06
N ALA A 360 31.74 -5.96 -18.47
CA ALA A 360 32.48 -5.94 -17.21
C ALA A 360 33.84 -5.22 -17.34
N ALA A 361 34.52 -5.35 -18.49
CA ALA A 361 35.80 -4.68 -18.76
C ALA A 361 35.68 -3.14 -18.80
N ALA A 362 34.46 -2.61 -18.96
CA ALA A 362 34.24 -1.17 -18.93
C ALA A 362 34.50 -0.56 -17.54
N LEU A 363 34.27 -1.32 -16.45
CA LEU A 363 34.55 -0.83 -15.10
C LEU A 363 36.05 -0.66 -14.85
N ASP A 364 36.89 -1.54 -15.41
CA ASP A 364 38.35 -1.44 -15.28
C ASP A 364 38.86 -0.15 -15.96
N GLU A 365 38.33 0.16 -17.14
CA GLU A 365 38.67 1.40 -17.84
C GLU A 365 38.11 2.65 -17.14
N ILE A 366 36.89 2.59 -16.59
CA ILE A 366 36.33 3.65 -15.75
C ILE A 366 37.24 3.91 -14.55
N GLU A 367 37.62 2.87 -13.81
CA GLU A 367 38.52 3.00 -12.66
C GLU A 367 39.86 3.60 -13.06
N ARG A 368 40.46 3.14 -14.17
CA ARG A 368 41.70 3.71 -14.71
C ARG A 368 41.55 5.20 -15.03
N LEU A 369 40.44 5.61 -15.66
CA LEU A 369 40.16 7.02 -15.94
C LEU A 369 39.95 7.84 -14.67
N LEU A 370 39.29 7.30 -13.66
CA LEU A 370 39.09 7.98 -12.37
C LEU A 370 40.40 8.15 -11.58
N GLN A 371 41.42 7.30 -11.81
CA GLN A 371 42.75 7.50 -11.21
C GLN A 371 43.41 8.81 -11.66
N GLU A 372 43.01 9.33 -12.80
CA GLU A 372 43.52 10.57 -13.38
C GLU A 372 42.86 11.84 -12.80
N LEU A 373 41.86 11.71 -11.94
CA LEU A 373 41.30 12.82 -11.18
C LEU A 373 42.33 13.35 -10.16
N PRO A 374 42.26 14.66 -9.80
CA PRO A 374 43.10 15.21 -8.75
C PRO A 374 42.87 14.46 -7.42
N CYS A 375 43.92 14.31 -6.62
CA CYS A 375 43.81 13.68 -5.30
C CYS A 375 42.77 14.39 -4.44
N ALA A 376 42.91 15.71 -4.35
CA ALA A 376 42.04 16.60 -3.61
C ALA A 376 41.96 17.99 -4.29
N LEU A 377 40.93 18.75 -3.96
CA LEU A 377 40.73 20.15 -4.36
C LEU A 377 40.11 20.94 -3.21
N THR A 378 40.32 22.24 -3.17
CA THR A 378 39.60 23.17 -2.29
C THR A 378 38.38 23.77 -2.98
N LEU A 379 37.42 24.31 -2.21
CA LEU A 379 36.27 25.01 -2.81
C LEU A 379 36.71 26.31 -3.49
N THR A 380 37.77 26.96 -3.01
CA THR A 380 38.39 28.13 -3.66
C THR A 380 38.94 27.79 -5.06
N GLU A 381 39.57 26.63 -5.21
CA GLU A 381 40.01 26.14 -6.53
C GLU A 381 38.81 25.81 -7.44
N ILE A 382 37.75 25.23 -6.88
CA ILE A 382 36.51 24.94 -7.61
C ILE A 382 35.83 26.23 -8.06
N GLU A 383 35.79 27.27 -7.23
CA GLU A 383 35.24 28.59 -7.60
C GLU A 383 36.00 29.20 -8.78
N ARG A 384 37.34 29.13 -8.76
CA ARG A 384 38.20 29.65 -9.82
C ARG A 384 38.04 28.88 -11.13
N ASP A 385 38.10 27.55 -11.06
CA ASP A 385 38.24 26.70 -12.26
C ASP A 385 36.91 26.14 -12.78
N TYR A 386 35.86 26.12 -11.93
CA TYR A 386 34.54 25.54 -12.17
C TYR A 386 33.42 26.36 -11.47
N PRO A 387 33.23 27.65 -11.82
CA PRO A 387 32.36 28.57 -11.07
C PRO A 387 30.89 28.14 -10.99
N GLU A 388 30.37 27.45 -12.01
CA GLU A 388 29.00 26.90 -11.98
C GLU A 388 28.84 25.79 -10.93
N ALA A 389 29.85 24.93 -10.80
CA ALA A 389 29.87 23.87 -9.80
C ALA A 389 29.96 24.45 -8.39
N PHE A 390 30.78 25.48 -8.19
CA PHE A 390 30.82 26.21 -6.92
C PHE A 390 29.46 26.84 -6.57
N SER A 391 28.81 27.51 -7.54
CA SER A 391 27.49 28.11 -7.34
C SER A 391 26.43 27.06 -6.96
N ALA A 392 26.48 25.87 -7.58
CA ALA A 392 25.62 24.75 -7.21
C ALA A 392 25.93 24.23 -5.78
N CYS A 393 27.21 24.12 -5.41
CA CYS A 393 27.62 23.77 -4.05
C CYS A 393 27.12 24.80 -3.02
N ALA A 394 27.26 26.09 -3.30
CA ALA A 394 26.83 27.16 -2.40
C ALA A 394 25.32 27.12 -2.13
N ARG A 395 24.51 26.83 -3.16
CA ARG A 395 23.05 26.67 -3.00
C ARG A 395 22.69 25.40 -2.23
N ALA A 396 23.27 24.25 -2.60
CA ALA A 396 22.85 22.96 -2.05
C ALA A 396 23.48 22.65 -0.68
N PHE A 397 24.67 23.17 -0.40
CA PHE A 397 25.50 22.86 0.77
C PHE A 397 26.09 24.14 1.42
N PRO A 398 25.27 25.11 1.82
CA PRO A 398 25.74 26.42 2.29
C PRO A 398 26.69 26.34 3.50
N ALA A 399 26.40 25.45 4.47
CA ALA A 399 27.25 25.28 5.66
C ALA A 399 28.64 24.74 5.31
N LEU A 400 28.73 23.81 4.35
CA LEU A 400 30.00 23.29 3.85
C LEU A 400 30.84 24.41 3.23
N VAL A 401 30.23 25.22 2.37
CA VAL A 401 30.93 26.32 1.68
C VAL A 401 31.41 27.38 2.67
N ALA A 402 30.57 27.75 3.65
CA ALA A 402 30.91 28.75 4.65
C ALA A 402 32.05 28.31 5.59
N GLU A 403 32.11 27.02 5.95
CA GLU A 403 32.98 26.55 7.04
C GLU A 403 34.21 25.74 6.58
N ARG A 404 34.24 25.28 5.32
CA ARG A 404 35.29 24.40 4.78
C ARG A 404 35.90 24.90 3.46
N GLY A 405 35.78 26.19 3.13
CA GLY A 405 36.27 26.77 1.86
C GLY A 405 37.69 26.35 1.44
N GLU A 406 38.62 26.42 2.40
CA GLU A 406 40.06 26.10 2.21
C GLU A 406 40.42 24.64 2.55
N SER A 407 39.46 23.83 2.99
CA SER A 407 39.74 22.43 3.37
C SER A 407 39.90 21.55 2.12
N PRO A 408 40.89 20.65 2.07
CA PRO A 408 41.11 19.78 0.92
C PRO A 408 40.04 18.67 0.85
N LEU A 409 39.16 18.77 -0.15
CA LEU A 409 38.14 17.80 -0.48
C LEU A 409 38.76 16.59 -1.18
N GLN A 410 38.64 15.39 -0.62
CA GLN A 410 39.22 14.18 -1.23
C GLN A 410 38.41 13.77 -2.47
N VAL A 411 38.91 14.01 -3.68
CA VAL A 411 38.14 13.78 -4.91
C VAL A 411 38.35 12.35 -5.42
N ARG A 412 39.60 12.00 -5.72
CA ARG A 412 39.91 10.72 -6.38
C ARG A 412 39.54 9.51 -5.52
N ALA A 413 39.83 9.54 -4.23
CA ALA A 413 39.51 8.42 -3.33
C ALA A 413 38.00 8.12 -3.30
N ARG A 414 37.16 9.16 -3.24
CA ARG A 414 35.69 9.01 -3.28
C ARG A 414 35.23 8.46 -4.61
N ALA A 415 35.81 8.93 -5.71
CA ALA A 415 35.48 8.43 -7.04
C ALA A 415 35.78 6.93 -7.21
N LEU A 416 36.94 6.47 -6.71
CA LEU A 416 37.34 5.06 -6.72
C LEU A 416 36.45 4.19 -5.83
N HIS A 417 36.01 4.73 -4.68
CA HIS A 417 35.01 4.05 -3.85
C HIS A 417 33.72 3.79 -4.64
N HIS A 418 33.17 4.82 -5.31
CA HIS A 418 31.93 4.67 -6.09
C HIS A 418 32.06 3.60 -7.18
N ALA A 419 33.14 3.61 -7.97
CA ALA A 419 33.35 2.63 -9.03
C ALA A 419 33.50 1.20 -8.47
N GLY A 420 34.25 1.04 -7.37
CA GLY A 420 34.38 -0.25 -6.70
C GLY A 420 33.03 -0.75 -6.16
N GLU A 421 32.18 0.14 -5.64
CA GLU A 421 30.88 -0.24 -5.10
C GLU A 421 29.88 -0.63 -6.21
N VAL A 422 29.94 0.02 -7.38
CA VAL A 422 29.21 -0.41 -8.58
C VAL A 422 29.54 -1.86 -8.92
N ARG A 423 30.83 -2.22 -8.92
CA ARG A 423 31.27 -3.60 -9.16
C ARG A 423 30.72 -4.55 -8.10
N ARG A 424 30.87 -4.22 -6.81
CA ARG A 424 30.46 -5.07 -5.68
C ARG A 424 28.95 -5.34 -5.66
N VAL A 425 28.12 -4.32 -5.85
CA VAL A 425 26.66 -4.46 -5.88
C VAL A 425 26.23 -5.31 -7.09
N ALA A 426 26.82 -5.08 -8.27
CA ALA A 426 26.51 -5.86 -9.47
C ALA A 426 26.85 -7.35 -9.29
N THR A 427 28.03 -7.65 -8.71
CA THR A 427 28.44 -9.03 -8.42
C THR A 427 27.49 -9.70 -7.43
N VAL A 428 27.15 -9.07 -6.31
CA VAL A 428 26.23 -9.67 -5.32
C VAL A 428 24.82 -9.87 -5.88
N ALA A 429 24.31 -8.91 -6.66
CA ALA A 429 23.02 -9.08 -7.33
C ALA A 429 23.01 -10.32 -8.25
N GLN A 430 24.07 -10.52 -9.05
CA GLN A 430 24.21 -11.69 -9.91
C GLN A 430 24.30 -13.00 -9.11
N VAL A 431 25.07 -12.99 -8.02
CA VAL A 431 25.20 -14.15 -7.12
C VAL A 431 23.82 -14.55 -6.58
N LEU A 432 23.06 -13.61 -6.01
CA LEU A 432 21.73 -13.88 -5.45
C LEU A 432 20.72 -14.33 -6.52
N GLU A 433 20.74 -13.71 -7.70
CA GLU A 433 19.87 -14.10 -8.81
C GLU A 433 20.13 -15.52 -9.28
N SER A 434 21.39 -15.95 -9.32
CA SER A 434 21.74 -17.31 -9.70
C SER A 434 21.15 -18.37 -8.75
N LEU A 435 20.96 -18.01 -7.48
CA LEU A 435 20.39 -18.87 -6.43
C LEU A 435 18.86 -19.02 -6.55
N SER A 436 18.17 -18.07 -7.19
CA SER A 436 16.71 -18.08 -7.34
C SER A 436 16.16 -19.11 -8.34
N SER A 437 17.04 -19.82 -9.06
CA SER A 437 16.67 -20.86 -10.02
C SER A 437 16.13 -22.13 -9.32
N LYS A 438 14.95 -22.61 -9.74
CA LYS A 438 14.18 -23.74 -9.15
C LYS A 438 14.94 -25.09 -9.17
N GLN A 439 15.93 -25.27 -8.31
CA GLN A 439 16.60 -26.56 -8.10
C GLN A 439 16.60 -26.91 -6.61
N THR A 440 16.11 -28.10 -6.26
CA THR A 440 16.05 -28.63 -4.88
C THR A 440 16.98 -29.83 -4.73
N GLY A 441 17.84 -29.86 -3.69
CA GLY A 441 18.72 -30.99 -3.36
C GLY A 441 19.94 -30.62 -2.51
N SER A 442 20.72 -31.61 -2.04
CA SER A 442 21.94 -31.40 -1.23
C SER A 442 23.03 -30.59 -1.97
N ALA A 443 23.11 -30.72 -3.29
CA ALA A 443 23.99 -29.92 -4.14
C ALA A 443 23.66 -28.42 -4.12
N MET A 444 22.38 -28.05 -3.88
CA MET A 444 21.98 -26.65 -3.72
C MET A 444 22.50 -26.06 -2.41
N ARG A 445 22.50 -26.82 -1.32
CA ARG A 445 23.00 -26.34 -0.01
C ARG A 445 24.48 -25.96 -0.06
N GLY A 446 25.32 -26.76 -0.73
CA GLY A 446 26.74 -26.44 -0.93
C GLY A 446 26.95 -25.18 -1.79
N ARG A 447 26.19 -25.03 -2.88
CA ARG A 447 26.24 -23.84 -3.75
C ARG A 447 25.80 -22.56 -3.03
N VAL A 448 24.78 -22.64 -2.17
CA VAL A 448 24.30 -21.50 -1.39
C VAL A 448 25.35 -21.09 -0.33
N ASP A 449 26.01 -22.04 0.34
CA ASP A 449 27.10 -21.71 1.28
C ASP A 449 28.28 -21.02 0.58
N GLU A 450 28.71 -21.53 -0.58
CA GLU A 450 29.76 -20.92 -1.39
C GLU A 450 29.40 -19.50 -1.83
N ALA A 451 28.17 -19.30 -2.30
CA ALA A 451 27.65 -17.98 -2.66
C ALA A 451 27.62 -17.01 -1.46
N MET A 452 27.28 -17.49 -0.25
CA MET A 452 27.30 -16.66 0.95
C MET A 452 28.72 -16.32 1.41
N ARG A 453 29.70 -17.22 1.20
CA ARG A 453 31.12 -16.91 1.42
C ARG A 453 31.64 -15.86 0.44
N GLU A 454 31.22 -15.94 -0.82
CA GLU A 454 31.54 -14.92 -1.82
C GLU A 454 30.96 -13.56 -1.42
N LEU A 455 29.68 -13.52 -1.05
CA LEU A 455 29.01 -12.31 -0.55
C LEU A 455 29.74 -11.74 0.68
N GLY A 456 30.12 -12.60 1.64
CA GLY A 456 30.89 -12.21 2.81
C GLY A 456 32.28 -11.63 2.50
N SER A 457 32.98 -12.16 1.50
CA SER A 457 34.23 -11.57 0.99
C SER A 457 34.01 -10.17 0.45
N ILE A 458 32.91 -9.95 -0.29
CA ILE A 458 32.55 -8.65 -0.85
C ILE A 458 32.18 -7.64 0.24
N PHE A 459 31.52 -8.07 1.32
CA PHE A 459 31.28 -7.22 2.51
C PHE A 459 32.59 -6.67 3.06
N ASN A 460 33.58 -7.54 3.22
CA ASN A 460 34.88 -7.13 3.75
C ASN A 460 35.58 -6.12 2.84
N GLN A 461 35.44 -6.27 1.52
CA GLN A 461 35.97 -5.32 0.54
C GLN A 461 35.24 -3.98 0.57
N SER A 462 33.90 -3.98 0.71
CA SER A 462 33.12 -2.75 0.86
C SER A 462 33.50 -2.00 2.13
N HIS A 463 33.61 -2.69 3.27
CA HIS A 463 34.10 -2.10 4.52
C HIS A 463 35.49 -1.48 4.38
N GLN A 464 36.44 -2.21 3.77
CA GLN A 464 37.77 -1.68 3.52
C GLN A 464 37.72 -0.40 2.67
N SER A 465 36.87 -0.38 1.64
CA SER A 465 36.67 0.81 0.82
C SER A 465 36.08 1.97 1.61
N LEU A 466 35.11 1.73 2.49
CA LEU A 466 34.51 2.74 3.37
C LEU A 466 35.52 3.35 4.34
N ARG A 467 36.44 2.52 4.86
CA ARG A 467 37.52 2.97 5.74
C ARG A 467 38.61 3.73 4.99
N ASP A 468 39.18 3.11 3.97
CA ASP A 468 40.44 3.55 3.35
C ASP A 468 40.20 4.60 2.24
N LEU A 469 39.11 4.47 1.48
CA LEU A 469 38.79 5.37 0.36
C LEU A 469 37.71 6.41 0.71
N TYR A 470 36.70 6.02 1.49
CA TYR A 470 35.60 6.90 1.85
C TYR A 470 35.77 7.61 3.21
N GLY A 471 36.68 7.12 4.06
CA GLY A 471 37.04 7.77 5.32
C GLY A 471 35.84 8.04 6.23
N VAL A 472 34.97 7.03 6.42
CA VAL A 472 33.78 7.12 7.27
C VAL A 472 33.78 6.11 8.42
N SER A 473 34.82 5.28 8.56
CA SER A 473 34.96 4.38 9.72
C SER A 473 35.59 5.09 10.92
N THR A 474 35.43 4.50 12.11
CA THR A 474 35.98 5.00 13.38
C THR A 474 36.71 3.88 14.11
N SER A 475 37.54 4.20 15.10
CA SER A 475 38.25 3.19 15.89
C SER A 475 37.32 2.18 16.57
N GLU A 476 36.15 2.62 17.02
CA GLU A 476 35.14 1.76 17.64
C GLU A 476 34.46 0.82 16.63
N VAL A 477 34.15 1.33 15.44
CA VAL A 477 33.64 0.51 14.33
C VAL A 477 34.67 -0.53 13.91
N GLU A 478 35.94 -0.16 13.79
CA GLU A 478 37.02 -1.11 13.46
C GLU A 478 37.17 -2.18 14.54
N ARG A 479 37.20 -1.79 15.82
CA ARG A 479 37.28 -2.73 16.94
C ARG A 479 36.12 -3.74 16.93
N LEU A 480 34.90 -3.26 16.72
CA LEU A 480 33.72 -4.13 16.64
C LEU A 480 33.81 -5.08 15.43
N THR A 481 34.21 -4.55 14.28
CA THR A 481 34.39 -5.34 13.05
C THR A 481 35.47 -6.41 13.22
N GLU A 482 36.57 -6.11 13.90
CA GLU A 482 37.64 -7.08 14.20
C GLU A 482 37.15 -8.21 15.10
N ILE A 483 36.38 -7.89 16.15
CA ILE A 483 35.77 -8.89 17.06
C ILE A 483 34.84 -9.83 16.29
N ILE A 484 33.98 -9.27 15.43
CA ILE A 484 33.05 -10.04 14.61
C ILE A 484 33.81 -10.93 13.62
N ARG A 485 34.79 -10.38 12.89
CA ARG A 485 35.59 -11.11 11.89
C ARG A 485 36.47 -12.21 12.48
N ALA A 486 36.83 -12.12 13.76
CA ALA A 486 37.59 -13.15 14.43
C ALA A 486 36.81 -14.46 14.57
N ASP A 487 35.47 -14.42 14.45
CA ASP A 487 34.64 -15.62 14.42
C ASP A 487 34.63 -16.28 13.04
N ARG A 488 35.06 -17.55 12.97
CA ARG A 488 35.13 -18.30 11.71
C ARG A 488 33.75 -18.66 11.12
N SER A 489 32.69 -18.54 11.91
CA SER A 489 31.30 -18.75 11.48
C SER A 489 30.69 -17.51 10.79
N VAL A 490 31.36 -16.36 10.84
CA VAL A 490 30.95 -15.15 10.12
C VAL A 490 31.43 -15.24 8.68
N TYR A 491 30.50 -15.08 7.73
CA TYR A 491 30.82 -15.02 6.31
C TYR A 491 31.52 -13.70 5.96
N GLY A 492 31.00 -12.59 6.49
CA GLY A 492 31.57 -11.26 6.29
C GLY A 492 30.84 -10.21 7.11
N THR A 493 31.46 -9.03 7.22
CA THR A 493 30.89 -7.92 7.97
C THR A 493 31.39 -6.57 7.45
N HIS A 494 30.53 -5.55 7.51
CA HIS A 494 30.85 -4.19 7.10
C HIS A 494 30.06 -3.13 7.87
N LEU A 495 30.52 -1.89 7.74
CA LEU A 495 29.84 -0.70 8.28
C LEU A 495 28.54 -0.49 7.51
N MET A 496 27.45 -0.14 8.22
CA MET A 496 26.13 0.14 7.67
C MET A 496 25.68 1.57 8.02
N GLY A 497 25.11 2.26 7.04
CA GLY A 497 24.61 3.64 7.14
C GLY A 497 25.69 4.69 6.88
N GLY A 498 25.38 5.94 7.24
CA GLY A 498 26.22 7.12 6.91
C GLY A 498 27.61 7.21 7.56
N GLY A 499 27.99 6.21 8.38
CA GLY A 499 29.28 6.12 9.04
C GLY A 499 29.48 7.05 10.24
N PHE A 500 30.75 7.23 10.62
CA PHE A 500 31.20 7.98 11.81
C PHE A 500 30.73 7.39 13.16
N GLY A 501 30.40 6.09 13.15
CA GLY A 501 29.75 5.36 14.23
C GLY A 501 28.66 4.46 13.65
N GLY A 502 27.66 4.14 14.45
CA GLY A 502 26.47 3.40 14.01
C GLY A 502 26.67 1.88 14.01
N ASN A 503 25.96 1.22 13.10
CA ASN A 503 25.87 -0.23 13.03
C ASN A 503 26.93 -0.87 12.15
N VAL A 504 27.37 -2.05 12.54
CA VAL A 504 28.12 -2.99 11.72
C VAL A 504 27.19 -4.16 11.39
N LEU A 505 26.99 -4.45 10.10
CA LEU A 505 26.22 -5.61 9.63
C LEU A 505 27.14 -6.83 9.56
N ALA A 506 26.69 -7.96 10.09
CA ALA A 506 27.33 -9.26 10.02
C ALA A 506 26.39 -10.29 9.37
N LEU A 507 26.96 -11.12 8.50
CA LEU A 507 26.27 -12.27 7.92
C LEU A 507 26.81 -13.57 8.55
N THR A 508 25.92 -14.37 9.12
CA THR A 508 26.21 -15.69 9.70
C THR A 508 25.10 -16.69 9.41
N SER A 509 25.24 -17.93 9.85
CA SER A 509 24.18 -18.95 9.79
C SER A 509 23.31 -18.92 11.06
N GLU A 510 22.07 -19.38 10.94
CA GLU A 510 21.10 -19.48 12.05
C GLU A 510 21.66 -20.26 13.25
N GLU A 511 22.40 -21.34 12.99
CA GLU A 511 23.02 -22.18 14.04
C GLU A 511 24.12 -21.46 14.85
N ASN A 512 24.75 -20.42 14.29
CA ASN A 512 25.86 -19.70 14.92
C ASN A 512 25.45 -18.33 15.47
N GLU A 513 24.19 -17.92 15.28
CA GLU A 513 23.65 -16.64 15.74
C GLU A 513 23.94 -16.38 17.22
N GLY A 514 23.53 -17.30 18.10
CA GLY A 514 23.68 -17.14 19.54
C GLY A 514 25.14 -17.05 19.98
N ALA A 515 26.03 -17.85 19.39
CA ALA A 515 27.45 -17.85 19.71
C ALA A 515 28.13 -16.55 19.28
N LEU A 516 27.75 -15.98 18.13
CA LEU A 516 28.27 -14.69 17.67
C LEU A 516 27.80 -13.55 18.58
N ILE A 517 26.52 -13.55 18.98
CA ILE A 517 25.98 -12.55 19.90
C ILE A 517 26.70 -12.60 21.24
N GLU A 518 26.89 -13.78 21.82
CA GLU A 518 27.62 -13.98 23.09
C GLU A 518 29.08 -13.51 23.00
N ARG A 519 29.75 -13.79 21.87
CA ARG A 519 31.11 -13.30 21.61
C ARG A 519 31.15 -11.78 21.63
N VAL A 520 30.29 -11.11 20.85
CA VAL A 520 30.29 -9.64 20.76
C VAL A 520 29.89 -9.03 22.10
N GLN A 521 28.93 -9.63 22.80
CA GLN A 521 28.56 -9.25 24.17
C GLN A 521 29.78 -9.27 25.08
N THR A 522 30.49 -10.40 25.17
CA THR A 522 31.65 -10.58 26.06
C THR A 522 32.83 -9.66 25.68
N ALA A 523 33.12 -9.52 24.38
CA ALA A 523 34.34 -8.86 23.92
C ALA A 523 34.19 -7.35 23.69
N TYR A 524 32.98 -6.87 23.37
CA TYR A 524 32.73 -5.46 23.05
C TYR A 524 31.85 -4.77 24.08
N TYR A 525 30.67 -5.31 24.40
CA TYR A 525 29.68 -4.62 25.26
C TYR A 525 29.95 -4.73 26.76
N GLU A 526 30.28 -5.93 27.28
CA GLU A 526 30.55 -6.13 28.71
C GLU A 526 31.69 -5.27 29.25
N PRO A 527 32.84 -5.10 28.54
CA PRO A 527 33.90 -4.21 28.99
C PRO A 527 33.47 -2.73 29.10
N GLN A 528 32.34 -2.37 28.49
CA GLN A 528 31.73 -1.04 28.55
C GLN A 528 30.54 -0.98 29.53
N ASN A 529 30.26 -2.05 30.27
CA ASN A 529 29.08 -2.22 31.13
C ASN A 529 27.75 -2.11 30.36
N ARG A 530 27.72 -2.58 29.11
CA ARG A 530 26.54 -2.55 28.24
C ARG A 530 25.95 -3.95 28.06
N GLN A 531 24.64 -4.03 27.85
CA GLN A 531 23.91 -5.28 27.61
C GLN A 531 23.27 -5.22 26.24
N GLY A 532 24.03 -5.57 25.21
CA GLY A 532 23.75 -5.19 23.82
C GLY A 532 22.37 -5.63 23.31
N VAL A 533 21.93 -6.84 23.65
CA VAL A 533 20.58 -7.32 23.26
C VAL A 533 19.48 -6.58 24.02
N GLN A 534 19.63 -6.43 25.34
CA GLN A 534 18.61 -5.81 26.20
C GLN A 534 18.42 -4.32 25.91
N GLU A 535 19.50 -3.63 25.53
CA GLU A 535 19.47 -2.19 25.20
C GLU A 535 19.21 -1.91 23.70
N GLY A 536 18.93 -2.94 22.89
CA GLY A 536 18.62 -2.78 21.47
C GLY A 536 19.82 -2.46 20.56
N SER A 537 21.05 -2.64 21.06
CA SER A 537 22.29 -2.50 20.29
C SER A 537 22.61 -3.72 19.41
N VAL A 538 21.84 -4.80 19.54
CA VAL A 538 21.92 -5.98 18.66
C VAL A 538 20.56 -6.18 18.02
N MET A 539 20.51 -6.17 16.69
CA MET A 539 19.29 -6.45 15.93
C MET A 539 19.50 -7.66 15.04
N ILE A 540 18.59 -8.62 15.11
CA ILE A 540 18.51 -9.74 14.18
C ILE A 540 17.38 -9.41 13.20
N SER A 541 17.68 -9.39 11.91
CA SER A 541 16.72 -8.95 10.90
C SER A 541 16.48 -10.00 9.82
N THR A 542 15.20 -10.22 9.52
CA THR A 542 14.73 -10.90 8.32
C THR A 542 14.08 -9.90 7.37
N ALA A 543 14.03 -10.25 6.08
CA ALA A 543 13.40 -9.41 5.08
C ALA A 543 11.88 -9.43 5.23
N GLY A 544 11.32 -8.28 5.58
CA GLY A 544 9.90 -8.03 5.75
C GLY A 544 9.34 -7.05 4.71
N ASP A 545 8.06 -6.75 4.87
CA ASP A 545 7.33 -5.84 4.00
C ASP A 545 7.66 -4.37 4.32
N GLY A 546 7.51 -3.51 3.31
CA GLY A 546 7.71 -2.07 3.37
C GLY A 546 6.60 -1.32 4.12
N LEU A 547 6.42 -0.06 3.72
CA LEU A 547 5.42 0.85 4.21
C LEU A 547 4.05 0.22 3.96
N ALA A 548 3.34 -0.06 5.03
CA ALA A 548 2.03 -0.69 4.94
C ALA A 548 1.10 -0.07 5.98
N PRO A 549 -0.17 0.16 5.63
CA PRO A 549 -1.20 0.40 6.64
C PRO A 549 -1.45 -0.90 7.43
N ILE A 550 -1.70 -0.78 8.73
CA ILE A 550 -2.34 -1.86 9.50
C ILE A 550 -3.84 -1.71 9.28
N ASP A 551 -4.30 -2.30 8.19
CA ASP A 551 -5.67 -2.21 7.72
C ASP A 551 -6.39 -3.55 7.84
N VAL A 552 -7.33 -3.63 8.79
CA VAL A 552 -8.17 -4.82 9.01
C VAL A 552 -9.07 -5.12 7.81
N GLU A 553 -9.45 -4.11 7.03
CA GLU A 553 -10.26 -4.29 5.83
C GLU A 553 -9.49 -5.02 4.73
N SER A 554 -8.16 -4.93 4.71
CA SER A 554 -7.34 -5.69 3.77
C SER A 554 -7.52 -7.20 3.95
N VAL A 555 -7.65 -7.67 5.20
CA VAL A 555 -7.94 -9.08 5.52
C VAL A 555 -9.33 -9.45 5.03
N TRP A 556 -10.31 -8.57 5.22
CA TRP A 556 -11.69 -8.81 4.82
C TRP A 556 -11.84 -8.84 3.30
N ARG A 557 -11.21 -7.90 2.58
CA ARG A 557 -11.13 -7.92 1.11
C ARG A 557 -10.52 -9.23 0.60
N GLU A 558 -9.35 -9.60 1.13
CA GLU A 558 -8.66 -10.84 0.73
C GLU A 558 -9.54 -12.07 0.99
N ALA A 559 -10.24 -12.13 2.13
CA ALA A 559 -11.15 -13.21 2.45
C ALA A 559 -12.35 -13.29 1.48
N VAL A 560 -12.95 -12.15 1.11
CA VAL A 560 -14.07 -12.11 0.15
C VAL A 560 -13.60 -12.46 -1.27
N GLU A 561 -12.42 -12.03 -1.69
CA GLU A 561 -11.83 -12.42 -2.98
C GLU A 561 -11.50 -13.91 -3.06
N GLN A 562 -10.93 -14.46 -1.98
CA GLN A 562 -10.70 -15.90 -1.84
C GLN A 562 -12.02 -16.68 -1.82
N PHE A 563 -13.08 -16.12 -1.23
CA PHE A 563 -14.42 -16.72 -1.29
C PHE A 563 -14.94 -16.76 -2.73
N ASN A 564 -14.79 -15.68 -3.48
CA ASN A 564 -15.20 -15.57 -4.89
C ASN A 564 -14.41 -16.50 -5.84
N SER A 565 -13.18 -16.85 -5.50
CA SER A 565 -12.33 -17.77 -6.27
C SER A 565 -12.43 -19.24 -5.80
N SER A 566 -13.13 -19.50 -4.69
CA SER A 566 -13.29 -20.85 -4.16
C SER A 566 -14.40 -21.63 -4.91
N ASP A 567 -14.00 -22.56 -5.77
CA ASP A 567 -14.93 -23.43 -6.51
C ASP A 567 -15.66 -24.46 -5.61
N ARG A 568 -15.30 -24.57 -4.31
CA ARG A 568 -15.76 -25.65 -3.42
C ARG A 568 -16.48 -25.07 -2.19
N ASP A 569 -17.74 -25.48 -2.02
CA ASP A 569 -18.58 -25.23 -0.85
C ASP A 569 -19.01 -23.77 -0.58
N VAL A 570 -19.38 -23.01 -1.62
CA VAL A 570 -19.98 -21.66 -1.48
C VAL A 570 -21.11 -21.60 -0.42
N PRO A 571 -22.07 -22.56 -0.35
CA PRO A 571 -23.11 -22.54 0.68
C PRO A 571 -22.57 -22.63 2.11
N LYS A 572 -21.46 -23.33 2.33
CA LYS A 572 -20.83 -23.49 3.66
C LYS A 572 -20.21 -22.18 4.14
N HIS A 573 -19.65 -21.38 3.23
CA HIS A 573 -18.92 -20.15 3.58
C HIS A 573 -19.80 -18.91 3.59
N ARG A 574 -20.92 -18.90 2.84
CA ARG A 574 -21.85 -17.75 2.73
C ARG A 574 -22.26 -17.17 4.09
N ALA A 575 -22.71 -18.01 5.02
CA ALA A 575 -23.19 -17.54 6.32
C ALA A 575 -22.11 -16.81 7.14
N ARG A 576 -20.85 -17.23 6.98
CA ARG A 576 -19.70 -16.63 7.68
C ARG A 576 -19.27 -15.31 7.03
N ILE A 577 -19.26 -15.23 5.70
CA ILE A 577 -19.04 -13.97 4.98
C ILE A 577 -20.17 -12.97 5.27
N ALA A 578 -21.42 -13.43 5.32
CA ALA A 578 -22.55 -12.62 5.75
C ALA A 578 -22.35 -12.06 7.17
N ALA A 579 -21.97 -12.91 8.13
CA ALA A 579 -21.67 -12.49 9.50
C ALA A 579 -20.48 -11.52 9.59
N LEU A 580 -19.45 -11.70 8.75
CA LEU A 580 -18.33 -10.76 8.62
C LEU A 580 -18.83 -9.38 8.19
N LEU A 581 -19.57 -9.30 7.09
CA LEU A 581 -20.14 -8.05 6.59
C LEU A 581 -21.07 -7.42 7.64
N ASP A 582 -21.89 -8.21 8.33
CA ASP A 582 -22.77 -7.72 9.39
C ASP A 582 -21.99 -7.10 10.56
N SER A 583 -20.81 -7.64 10.89
CA SER A 583 -19.94 -7.14 11.96
C SER A 583 -19.18 -5.86 11.62
N MET A 584 -19.02 -5.54 10.34
CA MET A 584 -18.34 -4.30 9.95
C MET A 584 -19.14 -3.10 10.45
N LEU A 585 -18.44 -2.06 10.89
CA LEU A 585 -19.07 -0.78 11.22
C LEU A 585 -19.83 -0.25 10.01
N ASP A 586 -21.00 0.34 10.26
CA ASP A 586 -21.73 1.05 9.23
C ASP A 586 -20.94 2.29 8.86
N GLU A 587 -20.14 2.19 7.81
CA GLU A 587 -19.56 3.36 7.18
C GLU A 587 -20.70 4.22 6.59
N THR A 588 -20.43 5.50 6.38
CA THR A 588 -21.23 6.32 5.49
C THR A 588 -20.62 6.26 4.09
N PRO A 589 -20.89 5.23 3.27
CA PRO A 589 -20.63 5.35 1.85
C PRO A 589 -21.44 6.53 1.32
N GLY A 590 -20.98 7.10 0.21
CA GLY A 590 -21.69 8.17 -0.48
C GLY A 590 -23.19 7.88 -0.61
N GLU A 591 -23.99 8.95 -0.65
CA GLU A 591 -25.45 8.91 -0.70
C GLU A 591 -25.96 7.83 -1.68
N VAL A 592 -26.96 7.04 -1.27
CA VAL A 592 -27.59 6.00 -2.09
C VAL A 592 -28.94 6.50 -2.58
N TRP A 593 -29.19 6.40 -3.89
CA TRP A 593 -30.49 6.73 -4.49
C TRP A 593 -31.14 5.49 -5.12
N PRO A 594 -32.26 5.00 -4.58
CA PRO A 594 -32.96 3.83 -5.12
C PRO A 594 -33.69 4.11 -6.45
N VAL A 595 -33.55 3.18 -7.39
CA VAL A 595 -34.20 3.17 -8.71
C VAL A 595 -34.93 1.84 -8.89
N ILE A 596 -36.27 1.86 -8.77
CA ILE A 596 -37.14 0.69 -8.86
C ILE A 596 -37.70 0.58 -10.28
N VAL A 597 -37.30 -0.47 -11.00
CA VAL A 597 -37.72 -0.69 -12.39
C VAL A 597 -39.04 -1.48 -12.44
N ALA A 598 -40.12 -0.84 -12.86
CA ALA A 598 -41.50 -1.38 -12.90
C ALA A 598 -42.21 -1.21 -14.26
N ALA A 599 -41.47 -0.94 -15.34
CA ALA A 599 -42.00 -0.63 -16.67
C ALA A 599 -42.20 -1.85 -17.62
N GLY A 600 -42.05 -3.08 -17.13
CA GLY A 600 -42.11 -4.27 -17.98
C GLY A 600 -43.52 -4.61 -18.50
N LYS A 601 -43.63 -4.95 -19.80
CA LYS A 601 -44.90 -5.31 -20.50
C LYS A 601 -45.62 -6.56 -19.95
N GLY A 602 -44.92 -7.45 -19.25
CA GLY A 602 -45.51 -8.63 -18.59
C GLY A 602 -46.17 -9.67 -19.51
N THR A 603 -45.84 -9.69 -20.80
CA THR A 603 -46.48 -10.54 -21.84
C THR A 603 -46.51 -12.03 -21.49
N ARG A 604 -45.41 -12.57 -20.93
CA ARG A 604 -45.32 -13.98 -20.47
C ARG A 604 -46.21 -14.30 -19.25
N ALA A 605 -46.47 -13.33 -18.38
CA ALA A 605 -47.23 -13.54 -17.15
C ALA A 605 -48.75 -13.56 -17.41
N ARG A 606 -49.23 -12.72 -18.35
CA ARG A 606 -50.64 -12.74 -18.80
C ARG A 606 -51.05 -14.11 -19.34
N GLY A 607 -50.14 -14.79 -20.04
CA GLY A 607 -50.35 -16.16 -20.53
C GLY A 607 -50.53 -17.21 -19.42
N THR A 608 -50.27 -16.87 -18.16
CA THR A 608 -50.44 -17.74 -16.99
C THR A 608 -51.62 -17.36 -16.09
N GLY A 609 -52.45 -16.39 -16.51
CA GLY A 609 -53.60 -15.91 -15.74
C GLY A 609 -53.28 -14.76 -14.75
N LEU A 610 -52.09 -14.15 -14.85
CA LEU A 610 -51.77 -12.94 -14.08
C LEU A 610 -52.26 -11.70 -14.85
N ASP A 611 -53.46 -11.23 -14.51
CA ASP A 611 -54.15 -10.12 -15.20
C ASP A 611 -53.71 -8.72 -14.75
N VAL A 612 -52.79 -8.64 -13.78
CA VAL A 612 -52.20 -7.38 -13.29
C VAL A 612 -50.73 -7.27 -13.73
N PRO A 613 -50.20 -6.04 -13.93
CA PRO A 613 -48.76 -5.83 -14.12
C PRO A 613 -47.97 -6.49 -12.99
N LYS A 614 -46.86 -7.16 -13.32
CA LYS A 614 -46.09 -7.99 -12.35
C LYS A 614 -45.70 -7.24 -11.06
N PRO A 615 -45.25 -5.96 -11.10
CA PRO A 615 -44.93 -5.21 -9.87
C PRO A 615 -46.15 -4.94 -8.98
N LEU A 616 -47.36 -5.05 -9.53
CA LEU A 616 -48.63 -4.83 -8.83
C LEU A 616 -49.32 -6.14 -8.43
N ALA A 617 -48.70 -7.29 -8.71
CA ALA A 617 -49.22 -8.57 -8.25
C ALA A 617 -49.15 -8.65 -6.73
N ALA A 618 -50.24 -9.13 -6.12
CA ALA A 618 -50.35 -9.23 -4.67
C ALA A 618 -49.49 -10.38 -4.14
N VAL A 619 -48.62 -10.07 -3.19
CA VAL A 619 -47.81 -11.02 -2.42
C VAL A 619 -48.11 -10.71 -0.95
N LEU A 620 -48.60 -11.70 -0.19
CA LEU A 620 -49.04 -11.49 1.20
C LEU A 620 -50.07 -10.34 1.35
N GLY A 621 -50.96 -10.20 0.36
CA GLY A 621 -52.03 -9.19 0.36
C GLY A 621 -51.63 -7.78 -0.11
N GLU A 622 -50.36 -7.53 -0.43
CA GLU A 622 -49.86 -6.22 -0.87
C GLU A 622 -49.16 -6.29 -2.23
N PRO A 623 -49.15 -5.20 -3.02
CA PRO A 623 -48.41 -5.15 -4.29
C PRO A 623 -46.92 -5.44 -4.09
N ALA A 624 -46.32 -6.25 -4.97
CA ALA A 624 -44.89 -6.61 -4.90
C ALA A 624 -43.95 -5.39 -4.82
N ILE A 625 -44.26 -4.30 -5.52
CA ILE A 625 -43.48 -3.06 -5.49
C ILE A 625 -43.47 -2.39 -4.09
N VAL A 626 -44.53 -2.55 -3.30
CA VAL A 626 -44.61 -2.05 -1.92
C VAL A 626 -43.64 -2.81 -1.02
N HIS A 627 -43.53 -4.13 -1.20
CA HIS A 627 -42.51 -4.94 -0.49
C HIS A 627 -41.09 -4.49 -0.83
N VAL A 628 -40.80 -4.27 -2.11
CA VAL A 628 -39.48 -3.76 -2.56
C VAL A 628 -39.17 -2.41 -1.90
N LEU A 629 -40.11 -1.47 -1.95
CA LEU A 629 -39.94 -0.14 -1.35
C LEU A 629 -39.75 -0.22 0.17
N ARG A 630 -40.52 -1.07 0.85
CA ARG A 630 -40.39 -1.32 2.30
C ARG A 630 -38.99 -1.83 2.61
N ASN A 631 -38.50 -2.84 1.88
CA ASN A 631 -37.19 -3.43 2.15
C ASN A 631 -36.05 -2.43 1.90
N VAL A 632 -36.15 -1.61 0.85
CA VAL A 632 -35.22 -0.50 0.58
C VAL A 632 -35.19 0.49 1.74
N ARG A 633 -36.36 0.91 2.25
CA ARG A 633 -36.44 1.85 3.38
C ARG A 633 -35.91 1.25 4.68
N THR A 634 -36.19 -0.03 4.93
CA THR A 634 -35.63 -0.74 6.08
C THR A 634 -34.11 -0.82 5.99
N ALA A 635 -33.55 -1.05 4.79
CA ALA A 635 -32.12 -1.18 4.58
C ALA A 635 -31.35 0.13 4.74
N PHE A 636 -31.85 1.22 4.15
CA PHE A 636 -31.09 2.49 4.01
C PHE A 636 -31.65 3.66 4.81
N GLY A 637 -32.80 3.50 5.49
CA GLY A 637 -33.44 4.59 6.21
C GLY A 637 -33.88 5.74 5.30
N ALA A 638 -33.53 6.97 5.68
CA ALA A 638 -33.84 8.17 4.91
C ALA A 638 -32.92 8.29 3.70
N THR A 639 -33.48 8.06 2.52
CA THR A 639 -32.82 8.29 1.22
C THR A 639 -33.53 9.43 0.48
N ARG A 640 -32.98 9.87 -0.66
CA ARG A 640 -33.75 10.67 -1.63
C ARG A 640 -35.02 9.90 -2.03
N PRO A 641 -36.12 10.58 -2.40
CA PRO A 641 -37.33 9.91 -2.87
C PRO A 641 -36.99 8.86 -3.95
N PRO A 642 -37.24 7.56 -3.70
CA PRO A 642 -36.95 6.50 -4.66
C PRO A 642 -37.57 6.78 -6.01
N ILE A 643 -36.85 6.47 -7.09
CA ILE A 643 -37.36 6.65 -8.46
C ILE A 643 -38.06 5.37 -8.89
N ALA A 644 -39.38 5.39 -9.05
CA ALA A 644 -40.15 4.32 -9.65
C ALA A 644 -40.30 4.53 -11.16
N ILE A 645 -39.67 3.67 -11.97
CA ILE A 645 -39.78 3.72 -13.43
C ILE A 645 -40.98 2.88 -13.87
N VAL A 646 -41.99 3.52 -14.44
CA VAL A 646 -43.26 2.90 -14.82
C VAL A 646 -43.51 2.99 -16.33
N SER A 647 -44.41 2.17 -16.86
CA SER A 647 -44.86 2.27 -18.25
C SER A 647 -46.14 3.11 -18.35
N PRO A 648 -46.54 3.60 -19.54
CA PRO A 648 -47.76 4.37 -19.70
C PRO A 648 -49.00 3.59 -19.26
N GLU A 649 -48.99 2.26 -19.38
CA GLU A 649 -50.09 1.37 -19.01
C GLU A 649 -50.13 1.06 -17.51
N SER A 650 -48.98 1.04 -16.82
CA SER A 650 -48.91 0.72 -15.38
C SER A 650 -48.91 1.96 -14.48
N GLN A 651 -48.54 3.15 -14.99
CA GLN A 651 -48.29 4.34 -14.18
C GLN A 651 -49.44 4.72 -13.25
N ALA A 652 -50.70 4.66 -13.69
CA ALA A 652 -51.84 5.09 -12.88
C ALA A 652 -52.01 4.17 -11.66
N LYS A 653 -52.09 2.86 -11.90
CA LYS A 653 -52.23 1.86 -10.83
C LYS A 653 -51.01 1.81 -9.90
N THR A 654 -49.81 2.03 -10.43
CA THR A 654 -48.59 2.08 -9.61
C THR A 654 -48.54 3.34 -8.74
N ARG A 655 -48.97 4.50 -9.26
CA ARG A 655 -49.12 5.72 -8.46
C ARG A 655 -50.17 5.56 -7.37
N ASP A 656 -51.29 4.93 -7.66
CA ASP A 656 -52.33 4.63 -6.66
C ASP A 656 -51.80 3.69 -5.58
N ALA A 657 -51.07 2.63 -5.96
CA ALA A 657 -50.47 1.68 -5.02
C ALA A 657 -49.41 2.29 -4.10
N LEU A 658 -48.75 3.37 -4.53
CA LEU A 658 -47.70 4.08 -3.80
C LEU A 658 -48.13 5.50 -3.38
N ALA A 659 -49.43 5.80 -3.35
CA ALA A 659 -49.93 7.16 -3.11
C ALA A 659 -49.58 7.72 -1.73
N GLY A 660 -49.35 6.84 -0.75
CA GLY A 660 -48.91 7.21 0.60
C GLY A 660 -47.39 7.29 0.77
N ASP A 661 -46.63 7.05 -0.30
CA ASP A 661 -45.18 6.92 -0.27
C ASP A 661 -44.49 8.09 -0.97
N ASP A 662 -43.41 8.60 -0.37
CA ASP A 662 -42.55 9.59 -1.01
C ASP A 662 -41.69 8.92 -2.12
N VAL A 663 -42.18 9.01 -3.36
CA VAL A 663 -41.61 8.34 -4.55
C VAL A 663 -41.67 9.29 -5.74
N THR A 664 -40.56 9.41 -6.47
CA THR A 664 -40.48 10.11 -7.75
C THR A 664 -40.83 9.14 -8.88
N PHE A 665 -41.72 9.53 -9.79
CA PHE A 665 -42.14 8.66 -10.88
C PHE A 665 -41.53 9.11 -12.21
N VAL A 666 -40.84 8.19 -12.87
CA VAL A 666 -40.31 8.37 -14.23
C VAL A 666 -41.06 7.43 -15.16
N VAL A 667 -41.55 7.94 -16.29
CA VAL A 667 -42.27 7.11 -17.27
C VAL A 667 -41.31 6.70 -18.38
N GLN A 668 -41.17 5.40 -18.62
CA GLN A 668 -40.55 4.89 -19.84
C GLN A 668 -41.60 4.96 -20.95
N PRO A 669 -41.45 5.81 -21.99
CA PRO A 669 -42.53 6.03 -22.97
C PRO A 669 -42.86 4.78 -23.80
N GLU A 670 -41.84 4.00 -24.14
CA GLU A 670 -41.95 2.77 -24.93
C GLU A 670 -41.15 1.68 -24.22
N ALA A 671 -41.71 0.50 -24.01
CA ALA A 671 -40.95 -0.58 -23.36
C ALA A 671 -39.92 -1.15 -24.34
N LEU A 672 -38.71 -0.58 -24.28
CA LEU A 672 -37.54 -0.85 -25.12
C LEU A 672 -36.42 -1.55 -24.31
N GLY A 673 -36.79 -2.26 -23.24
CA GLY A 673 -35.87 -2.96 -22.36
C GLY A 673 -35.64 -2.26 -21.02
N THR A 674 -35.07 -3.02 -20.08
CA THR A 674 -34.77 -2.56 -18.71
C THR A 674 -33.63 -1.53 -18.67
N GLY A 675 -32.65 -1.62 -19.57
CA GLY A 675 -31.57 -0.64 -19.65
C GLY A 675 -32.05 0.72 -20.13
N ASP A 676 -32.95 0.74 -21.12
CA ASP A 676 -33.60 1.97 -21.59
C ASP A 676 -34.51 2.57 -20.51
N ALA A 677 -35.18 1.73 -19.72
CA ALA A 677 -35.98 2.17 -18.59
C ALA A 677 -35.12 2.92 -17.55
N VAL A 678 -33.98 2.34 -17.16
CA VAL A 678 -33.03 2.98 -16.22
C VAL A 678 -32.49 4.28 -16.81
N LEU A 679 -32.19 4.32 -18.10
CA LEU A 679 -31.70 5.53 -18.78
C LEU A 679 -32.72 6.69 -18.73
N CYS A 680 -34.02 6.42 -18.62
CA CYS A 680 -35.04 7.46 -18.46
C CYS A 680 -34.87 8.24 -17.14
N ALA A 681 -34.25 7.65 -16.10
CA ALA A 681 -33.96 8.31 -14.84
C ALA A 681 -32.76 9.28 -14.90
N HIS A 682 -31.99 9.27 -16.00
CA HIS A 682 -30.78 10.08 -16.15
C HIS A 682 -31.04 11.58 -15.94
N LYS A 683 -32.21 12.08 -16.37
CA LYS A 683 -32.56 13.49 -16.19
C LYS A 683 -32.67 13.87 -14.70
N GLU A 684 -33.28 13.02 -13.90
CA GLU A 684 -33.48 13.26 -12.45
C GLU A 684 -32.19 13.09 -11.65
N MET A 685 -31.29 12.21 -12.12
CA MET A 685 -30.05 11.85 -11.44
C MET A 685 -28.80 12.54 -12.00
N ARG A 686 -28.94 13.53 -12.89
CA ARG A 686 -27.82 14.16 -13.60
C ARG A 686 -26.74 14.74 -12.68
N ASP A 687 -27.18 15.37 -11.59
CA ASP A 687 -26.29 16.04 -10.63
C ASP A 687 -25.97 15.16 -9.41
N PHE A 688 -26.33 13.88 -9.47
CA PHE A 688 -26.12 12.93 -8.38
C PHE A 688 -24.81 12.17 -8.55
N GLN A 689 -23.90 12.39 -7.61
CA GLN A 689 -22.55 11.83 -7.57
C GLN A 689 -22.44 10.57 -6.67
N GLY A 690 -23.57 10.10 -6.12
CA GLY A 690 -23.62 8.95 -5.23
C GLY A 690 -23.84 7.63 -5.97
N ARG A 691 -24.32 6.61 -5.24
CA ARG A 691 -24.57 5.27 -5.77
C ARG A 691 -26.06 5.07 -6.10
N ALA A 692 -26.35 4.56 -7.29
CA ALA A 692 -27.68 4.15 -7.70
C ALA A 692 -27.93 2.69 -7.28
N LEU A 693 -28.96 2.45 -6.48
CA LEU A 693 -29.47 1.10 -6.19
C LEU A 693 -30.55 0.75 -7.21
N VAL A 694 -30.18 0.04 -8.26
CA VAL A 694 -31.14 -0.43 -9.27
C VAL A 694 -31.72 -1.76 -8.84
N ILE A 695 -33.04 -1.83 -8.68
CA ILE A 695 -33.75 -3.04 -8.26
C ILE A 695 -35.00 -3.23 -9.11
N TRP A 696 -35.32 -4.49 -9.45
CA TRP A 696 -36.58 -4.77 -10.16
C TRP A 696 -37.77 -4.72 -9.20
N GLY A 697 -38.84 -4.02 -9.59
CA GLY A 697 -40.09 -3.96 -8.83
C GLY A 697 -40.84 -5.30 -8.72
N THR A 698 -40.29 -6.37 -9.31
CA THR A 698 -40.81 -7.74 -9.24
C THR A 698 -40.00 -8.64 -8.31
N GLN A 699 -39.11 -8.09 -7.49
CA GLN A 699 -38.24 -8.83 -6.56
C GLN A 699 -38.63 -8.61 -5.07
N PRO A 700 -39.82 -9.05 -4.63
CA PRO A 700 -40.28 -8.81 -3.26
C PRO A 700 -39.54 -9.65 -2.20
N VAL A 701 -38.75 -10.66 -2.60
CA VAL A 701 -38.07 -11.59 -1.69
C VAL A 701 -36.71 -11.07 -1.19
N ILE A 702 -36.09 -10.14 -1.92
CA ILE A 702 -34.77 -9.59 -1.56
C ILE A 702 -34.86 -8.89 -0.21
N ARG A 703 -33.98 -9.27 0.71
CA ARG A 703 -34.03 -8.82 2.09
C ARG A 703 -33.26 -7.51 2.35
N PRO A 704 -33.66 -6.72 3.37
CA PRO A 704 -32.89 -5.55 3.79
C PRO A 704 -31.43 -5.87 4.17
N GLU A 705 -31.17 -7.03 4.78
CA GLU A 705 -29.82 -7.43 5.19
C GLU A 705 -28.91 -7.63 3.96
N THR A 706 -29.43 -8.21 2.88
CA THR A 706 -28.69 -8.36 1.62
C THR A 706 -28.36 -7.01 0.99
N MET A 707 -29.28 -6.04 1.07
CA MET A 707 -29.05 -4.66 0.62
C MET A 707 -27.93 -3.97 1.42
N GLN A 708 -27.96 -4.10 2.75
CA GLN A 708 -26.94 -3.54 3.64
C GLN A 708 -25.56 -4.17 3.42
N ARG A 709 -25.49 -5.51 3.31
CA ARG A 709 -24.24 -6.21 2.98
C ARG A 709 -23.68 -5.81 1.62
N THR A 710 -24.54 -5.57 0.62
CA THR A 710 -24.11 -5.06 -0.69
C THR A 710 -23.48 -3.67 -0.59
N LEU A 711 -24.03 -2.81 0.28
CA LEU A 711 -23.47 -1.49 0.54
C LEU A 711 -22.10 -1.58 1.22
N LYS A 712 -21.93 -2.49 2.19
CA LYS A 712 -20.64 -2.75 2.86
C LYS A 712 -19.60 -3.33 1.89
N LEU A 713 -19.99 -4.21 0.98
CA LEU A 713 -19.12 -4.65 -0.12
C LEU A 713 -18.71 -3.48 -1.02
N ALA A 714 -19.61 -2.56 -1.32
CA ALA A 714 -19.29 -1.38 -2.12
C ALA A 714 -18.38 -0.37 -1.42
N ALA A 715 -18.32 -0.39 -0.08
CA ALA A 715 -17.32 0.35 0.69
C ALA A 715 -15.95 -0.37 0.64
N LEU A 716 -15.92 -1.69 0.91
CA LEU A 716 -14.69 -2.49 0.83
C LEU A 716 -14.03 -2.42 -0.55
N PHE A 717 -14.83 -2.46 -1.60
CA PHE A 717 -14.43 -2.48 -3.01
C PHE A 717 -14.80 -1.16 -3.69
N GLU A 718 -14.44 -0.02 -3.07
CA GLU A 718 -14.82 1.32 -3.53
C GLU A 718 -14.43 1.60 -4.99
N ASP A 719 -13.28 1.08 -5.43
CA ASP A 719 -12.77 1.26 -6.79
C ASP A 719 -13.75 0.72 -7.84
N TYR A 720 -14.55 -0.29 -7.49
CA TYR A 720 -15.48 -0.91 -8.43
C TYR A 720 -16.67 -0.01 -8.79
N GLU A 721 -16.97 0.05 -10.09
CA GLU A 721 -18.08 0.84 -10.63
C GLU A 721 -19.45 0.21 -10.34
N MET A 722 -19.52 -1.13 -10.29
CA MET A 722 -20.72 -1.91 -10.06
C MET A 722 -20.47 -3.03 -9.04
N VAL A 723 -21.34 -3.12 -8.03
CA VAL A 723 -21.39 -4.24 -7.08
C VAL A 723 -22.68 -5.03 -7.29
N VAL A 724 -22.53 -6.35 -7.47
CA VAL A 724 -23.61 -7.28 -7.79
C VAL A 724 -23.72 -8.34 -6.68
N PRO A 725 -24.72 -8.24 -5.81
CA PRO A 725 -25.08 -9.35 -4.94
C PRO A 725 -25.66 -10.46 -5.79
N THR A 726 -25.21 -11.68 -5.53
CA THR A 726 -25.62 -12.86 -6.26
C THR A 726 -26.00 -13.97 -5.30
N ALA A 727 -26.61 -15.01 -5.85
CA ALA A 727 -26.89 -16.24 -5.15
C ALA A 727 -26.35 -17.44 -5.94
N HIS A 728 -25.86 -18.44 -5.21
CA HIS A 728 -25.49 -19.72 -5.79
C HIS A 728 -26.73 -20.60 -5.96
N LEU A 729 -26.91 -21.17 -7.16
CA LEU A 729 -28.09 -21.91 -7.55
C LEU A 729 -27.71 -23.20 -8.29
N GLU A 730 -28.57 -24.21 -8.16
CA GLU A 730 -28.62 -25.30 -9.14
C GLU A 730 -29.31 -24.76 -10.41
N LEU A 731 -28.69 -24.93 -11.59
CA LEU A 731 -29.20 -24.46 -12.88
C LEU A 731 -29.51 -22.94 -12.94
N PRO A 732 -28.51 -22.05 -12.71
CA PRO A 732 -28.72 -20.60 -12.67
C PRO A 732 -29.35 -20.06 -13.96
N TYR A 733 -30.27 -19.10 -13.80
CA TYR A 733 -31.01 -18.49 -14.93
C TYR A 733 -30.10 -17.58 -15.77
N ALA A 734 -29.30 -16.74 -15.11
CA ALA A 734 -28.34 -15.84 -15.72
C ALA A 734 -26.97 -16.02 -15.04
N PRO A 735 -26.16 -17.00 -15.47
CA PRO A 735 -24.87 -17.29 -14.86
C PRO A 735 -23.89 -16.15 -15.09
N LEU A 736 -23.14 -15.79 -14.04
CA LEU A 736 -21.93 -14.98 -14.15
C LEU A 736 -20.74 -15.89 -14.42
N LEU A 737 -19.89 -15.52 -15.38
CA LEU A 737 -18.61 -16.19 -15.60
C LEU A 737 -17.48 -15.41 -14.92
N ARG A 738 -16.57 -16.15 -14.31
CA ARG A 738 -15.39 -15.61 -13.63
C ARG A 738 -14.09 -16.13 -14.23
N ASP A 739 -13.03 -15.34 -14.11
CA ASP A 739 -11.67 -15.78 -14.38
C ASP A 739 -11.09 -16.61 -13.21
N GLU A 740 -9.87 -17.14 -13.37
CA GLU A 740 -9.17 -17.93 -12.34
C GLU A 740 -8.90 -17.16 -11.03
N ARG A 741 -9.00 -15.82 -11.06
CA ARG A 741 -8.86 -14.94 -9.89
C ARG A 741 -10.21 -14.60 -9.26
N GLY A 742 -11.31 -15.19 -9.75
CA GLY A 742 -12.66 -14.91 -9.29
C GLY A 742 -13.22 -13.58 -9.78
N ARG A 743 -12.64 -12.91 -10.79
CA ARG A 743 -13.18 -11.64 -11.31
C ARG A 743 -14.25 -11.89 -12.35
N VAL A 744 -15.30 -11.06 -12.37
CA VAL A 744 -16.40 -11.17 -13.34
C VAL A 744 -15.90 -10.85 -14.75
N GLN A 745 -16.02 -11.82 -15.66
CA GLN A 745 -15.62 -11.68 -17.06
C GLN A 745 -16.81 -11.36 -17.96
N SER A 746 -17.96 -12.00 -17.69
CA SER A 746 -19.18 -11.80 -18.46
C SER A 746 -20.42 -12.33 -17.73
N ALA A 747 -21.60 -11.96 -18.23
CA ALA A 747 -22.88 -12.52 -17.85
C ALA A 747 -23.72 -12.82 -19.10
N TYR A 748 -24.45 -13.94 -19.10
CA TYR A 748 -25.28 -14.37 -20.23
C TYR A 748 -26.71 -14.69 -19.80
N GLU A 749 -27.67 -14.51 -20.71
CA GLU A 749 -29.04 -15.02 -20.53
C GLU A 749 -29.21 -16.36 -21.22
N THR A 750 -29.26 -17.45 -20.44
CA THR A 750 -29.36 -18.82 -20.97
C THR A 750 -30.57 -19.06 -21.89
N HIS A 751 -31.63 -18.26 -21.76
CA HIS A 751 -32.81 -18.33 -22.63
C HIS A 751 -32.72 -17.57 -23.95
N LEU A 752 -31.93 -16.50 -24.03
CA LEU A 752 -31.79 -15.68 -25.23
C LEU A 752 -30.71 -16.23 -26.16
N GLU A 753 -29.69 -16.89 -25.61
CA GLU A 753 -28.48 -17.27 -26.36
C GLU A 753 -28.40 -18.77 -26.72
N ARG A 754 -29.41 -19.58 -26.35
CA ARG A 754 -29.44 -21.04 -26.57
C ARG A 754 -28.21 -21.79 -26.01
N VAL A 755 -27.60 -21.28 -24.95
CA VAL A 755 -26.48 -21.90 -24.26
C VAL A 755 -27.00 -22.88 -23.21
N GLU A 756 -26.35 -24.04 -23.08
CA GLU A 756 -26.71 -25.06 -22.08
C GLU A 756 -26.47 -24.50 -20.67
N ARG A 757 -27.46 -24.62 -19.78
CA ARG A 757 -27.31 -24.09 -18.41
C ARG A 757 -26.26 -24.91 -17.66
N PRO A 758 -25.32 -24.26 -16.95
CA PRO A 758 -24.42 -24.99 -16.08
C PRO A 758 -25.23 -25.70 -14.99
N ALA A 759 -24.81 -26.90 -14.58
CA ALA A 759 -25.51 -27.69 -13.57
C ALA A 759 -25.63 -26.94 -12.22
N SER A 760 -24.67 -26.09 -11.92
CA SER A 760 -24.63 -25.24 -10.73
C SER A 760 -23.84 -23.97 -11.03
N GLY A 761 -24.17 -22.85 -10.38
CA GLY A 761 -23.42 -21.60 -10.53
C GLY A 761 -24.11 -20.39 -9.92
N GLU A 762 -23.48 -19.24 -10.10
CA GLU A 762 -23.88 -17.97 -9.50
C GLU A 762 -24.80 -17.17 -10.41
N SER A 763 -25.88 -16.60 -9.87
CA SER A 763 -26.79 -15.72 -10.61
C SER A 763 -27.09 -14.44 -9.83
N ASN A 764 -27.28 -13.33 -10.55
CA ASN A 764 -27.72 -12.09 -9.92
C ASN A 764 -29.15 -12.22 -9.38
N ILE A 765 -29.45 -11.49 -8.31
CA ILE A 765 -30.79 -11.51 -7.67
C ILE A 765 -31.73 -10.42 -8.21
N GLY A 766 -31.32 -9.64 -9.22
CA GLY A 766 -32.12 -8.53 -9.73
C GLY A 766 -32.01 -7.22 -8.95
N MET A 767 -30.90 -7.07 -8.22
CA MET A 767 -30.51 -5.87 -7.49
C MET A 767 -29.04 -5.57 -7.77
N PHE A 768 -28.71 -4.29 -7.95
CA PHE A 768 -27.38 -3.83 -8.34
C PHE A 768 -27.09 -2.49 -7.69
N LEU A 769 -25.84 -2.28 -7.26
CA LEU A 769 -25.41 -1.01 -6.69
C LEU A 769 -24.28 -0.44 -7.55
N LEU A 770 -24.49 0.72 -8.17
CA LEU A 770 -23.56 1.29 -9.15
C LEU A 770 -23.20 2.73 -8.83
N LYS A 771 -22.00 3.18 -9.19
CA LYS A 771 -21.70 4.62 -9.26
C LYS A 771 -22.60 5.27 -10.31
N SER A 772 -23.36 6.30 -9.93
CA SER A 772 -24.39 6.92 -10.80
C SER A 772 -23.81 7.39 -12.14
N GLU A 773 -22.67 8.08 -12.10
CA GLU A 773 -21.98 8.59 -13.28
C GLU A 773 -21.56 7.46 -14.24
N ALA A 774 -20.83 6.46 -13.76
CA ALA A 774 -20.39 5.31 -14.56
C ALA A 774 -21.57 4.54 -15.18
N MET A 775 -22.67 4.38 -14.43
CA MET A 775 -23.89 3.74 -14.92
C MET A 775 -24.50 4.50 -16.12
N PHE A 776 -24.68 5.83 -16.00
CA PHE A 776 -25.29 6.60 -17.08
C PHE A 776 -24.35 6.80 -18.26
N GLU A 777 -23.04 6.96 -18.05
CA GLU A 777 -22.04 6.98 -19.11
C GLU A 777 -22.12 5.71 -19.97
N ALA A 778 -22.07 4.55 -19.32
CA ALA A 778 -22.15 3.25 -20.00
C ALA A 778 -23.50 3.06 -20.72
N LEU A 779 -24.63 3.42 -20.09
CA LEU A 779 -25.95 3.30 -20.74
C LEU A 779 -26.11 4.24 -21.93
N VAL A 780 -25.56 5.46 -21.87
CA VAL A 780 -25.55 6.41 -22.99
C VAL A 780 -24.72 5.86 -24.16
N GLU A 781 -23.53 5.32 -23.88
CA GLU A 781 -22.69 4.73 -24.92
C GLU A 781 -23.35 3.49 -25.54
N LEU A 782 -23.89 2.59 -24.72
CA LEU A 782 -24.63 1.42 -25.20
C LEU A 782 -25.83 1.83 -26.06
N LYS A 783 -26.55 2.89 -25.69
CA LYS A 783 -27.61 3.44 -26.54
C LYS A 783 -27.06 3.96 -27.86
N GLN A 784 -26.01 4.77 -27.86
CA GLN A 784 -25.40 5.27 -29.10
C GLN A 784 -24.94 4.12 -30.01
N ARG A 785 -24.40 3.05 -29.43
CA ARG A 785 -23.89 1.88 -30.15
C ARG A 785 -25.00 1.05 -30.79
N HIS A 786 -26.12 0.88 -30.10
CA HIS A 786 -27.16 -0.07 -30.50
C HIS A 786 -28.43 0.59 -31.04
N TRP A 787 -28.66 1.89 -30.85
CA TRP A 787 -29.90 2.53 -31.27
C TRP A 787 -30.04 2.64 -32.80
N ASP A 788 -31.20 2.25 -33.32
CA ASP A 788 -31.60 2.50 -34.70
C ASP A 788 -32.71 3.57 -34.73
N GLU A 789 -32.33 4.78 -35.14
CA GLU A 789 -33.26 5.91 -35.24
C GLU A 789 -34.40 5.67 -36.25
N THR A 790 -34.14 4.90 -37.31
CA THR A 790 -35.13 4.64 -38.37
C THR A 790 -36.19 3.67 -37.88
N GLN A 791 -35.77 2.64 -37.15
CA GLN A 791 -36.66 1.60 -36.64
C GLN A 791 -37.20 1.87 -35.23
N ARG A 792 -36.70 2.92 -34.56
CA ARG A 792 -36.99 3.26 -33.15
C ARG A 792 -36.83 2.06 -32.21
N ARG A 793 -35.77 1.28 -32.41
CA ARG A 793 -35.44 0.10 -31.60
C ARG A 793 -33.95 -0.12 -31.51
N TYR A 794 -33.52 -0.94 -30.56
CA TYR A 794 -32.12 -1.34 -30.46
C TYR A 794 -31.79 -2.45 -31.49
N LYS A 795 -30.61 -2.38 -32.11
CA LYS A 795 -30.03 -3.38 -33.04
C LYS A 795 -29.54 -4.61 -32.27
N ARG A 796 -30.49 -5.25 -31.61
CA ARG A 796 -30.35 -6.41 -30.72
C ARG A 796 -31.40 -7.46 -31.11
N TYR A 797 -31.19 -8.70 -30.68
CA TYR A 797 -32.03 -9.84 -31.07
C TYR A 797 -33.53 -9.61 -30.79
N ASP A 798 -33.86 -9.04 -29.63
CA ASP A 798 -35.21 -8.73 -29.18
C ASP A 798 -35.66 -7.28 -29.49
N GLY A 799 -34.73 -6.41 -29.90
CA GLY A 799 -34.99 -4.98 -30.12
C GLY A 799 -34.88 -4.11 -28.87
N GLU A 800 -34.43 -4.69 -27.75
CA GLU A 800 -34.41 -4.05 -26.44
C GLU A 800 -32.96 -3.80 -25.98
N LEU A 801 -32.78 -2.81 -25.10
CA LEU A 801 -31.54 -2.60 -24.35
C LEU A 801 -31.63 -3.37 -23.03
N GLY A 802 -30.91 -4.49 -22.96
CA GLY A 802 -30.91 -5.36 -21.79
C GLY A 802 -30.16 -4.76 -20.59
N PHE A 803 -30.69 -5.00 -19.39
CA PHE A 803 -30.04 -4.73 -18.10
C PHE A 803 -30.36 -5.89 -17.14
N PRO A 804 -29.38 -6.43 -16.39
CA PRO A 804 -28.02 -5.90 -16.17
C PRO A 804 -26.95 -6.42 -17.13
N ASN A 805 -27.19 -7.50 -17.88
CA ASN A 805 -26.10 -8.29 -18.48
C ASN A 805 -25.24 -7.50 -19.48
N GLU A 806 -25.85 -6.63 -20.28
CA GLU A 806 -25.08 -5.76 -21.19
C GLU A 806 -24.20 -4.77 -20.46
N LEU A 807 -24.70 -4.21 -19.35
CA LEU A 807 -23.93 -3.31 -18.53
C LEU A 807 -22.80 -4.06 -17.81
N ILE A 808 -23.07 -5.26 -17.29
CA ILE A 808 -22.03 -6.14 -16.72
C ILE A 808 -20.96 -6.43 -17.76
N ASN A 809 -21.33 -6.83 -18.98
CA ASN A 809 -20.37 -7.16 -20.05
C ASN A 809 -19.57 -5.93 -20.51
N TYR A 810 -20.21 -4.75 -20.56
CA TYR A 810 -19.53 -3.50 -20.88
C TYR A 810 -18.51 -3.13 -19.79
N LEU A 811 -18.90 -3.20 -18.51
CA LEU A 811 -18.05 -2.83 -17.39
C LEU A 811 -16.97 -3.88 -17.12
N ALA A 812 -17.22 -5.17 -17.31
CA ALA A 812 -16.25 -6.24 -17.08
C ALA A 812 -14.97 -6.12 -17.94
N GLY A 813 -15.01 -5.33 -19.03
CA GLY A 813 -13.82 -4.97 -19.80
C GLY A 813 -12.88 -3.96 -19.10
N ARG A 814 -13.33 -3.34 -18.00
CA ARG A 814 -12.57 -2.39 -17.18
C ARG A 814 -11.97 -3.11 -15.96
N GLU A 815 -10.77 -2.71 -15.54
CA GLU A 815 -10.02 -3.38 -14.46
C GLU A 815 -10.79 -3.46 -13.12
N ALA A 816 -11.56 -2.41 -12.79
CA ALA A 816 -12.45 -2.33 -11.64
C ALA A 816 -13.92 -2.08 -12.07
N GLY A 817 -14.39 -2.80 -13.09
CA GLY A 817 -15.75 -2.60 -13.60
C GLY A 817 -16.83 -3.21 -12.72
N VAL A 818 -16.76 -4.53 -12.49
CA VAL A 818 -17.81 -5.30 -11.81
C VAL A 818 -17.24 -6.18 -10.71
N PHE A 819 -17.72 -5.98 -9.49
CA PHE A 819 -17.51 -6.88 -8.36
C PHE A 819 -18.80 -7.64 -8.07
N ALA A 820 -18.76 -8.97 -8.06
CA ALA A 820 -19.90 -9.79 -7.68
C ALA A 820 -19.54 -10.67 -6.48
N CYS A 821 -20.51 -10.97 -5.62
CA CYS A 821 -20.29 -11.82 -4.45
C CYS A 821 -21.56 -12.62 -4.06
N PRO A 822 -21.46 -13.96 -3.87
CA PRO A 822 -22.61 -14.83 -3.57
C PRO A 822 -23.06 -14.75 -2.11
N ILE A 823 -23.48 -13.56 -1.69
CA ILE A 823 -23.92 -13.24 -0.32
C ILE A 823 -25.44 -13.36 -0.12
N ALA A 824 -26.22 -13.45 -1.20
CA ALA A 824 -27.68 -13.56 -1.10
C ALA A 824 -28.13 -15.00 -0.84
N ASP A 825 -29.30 -15.15 -0.21
CA ASP A 825 -29.95 -16.45 -0.17
C ASP A 825 -30.44 -16.87 -1.56
N SER A 826 -30.38 -18.17 -1.90
CA SER A 826 -30.85 -18.68 -3.18
C SER A 826 -32.33 -18.37 -3.44
N ARG A 827 -33.13 -18.27 -2.37
CA ARG A 827 -34.53 -17.87 -2.44
C ARG A 827 -34.71 -16.42 -2.88
N GLU A 828 -33.72 -15.54 -2.67
CA GLU A 828 -33.79 -14.11 -3.02
C GLU A 828 -33.70 -13.85 -4.53
N GLU A 829 -33.27 -14.81 -5.37
CA GLU A 829 -33.39 -14.68 -6.84
C GLU A 829 -34.84 -14.70 -7.32
N GLN A 830 -35.74 -15.30 -6.53
CA GLN A 830 -37.13 -15.55 -6.92
C GLN A 830 -37.90 -14.23 -7.12
N GLY A 831 -38.01 -13.84 -8.38
CA GLY A 831 -38.90 -12.77 -8.82
C GLY A 831 -40.21 -13.26 -9.42
N ILE A 832 -41.11 -12.33 -9.72
CA ILE A 832 -42.41 -12.64 -10.34
C ILE A 832 -42.24 -12.69 -11.86
N LYS A 833 -42.34 -13.91 -12.43
CA LYS A 833 -42.30 -14.18 -13.89
C LYS A 833 -43.65 -14.72 -14.39
N LYS A 834 -44.37 -15.51 -13.57
CA LYS A 834 -45.67 -16.18 -13.81
C LYS A 834 -46.58 -16.13 -12.57
N LEU A 835 -47.86 -16.50 -12.70
CA LEU A 835 -48.81 -16.53 -11.58
C LEU A 835 -48.36 -17.45 -10.42
N GLU A 836 -47.80 -18.62 -10.73
CA GLU A 836 -47.31 -19.59 -9.74
C GLU A 836 -46.15 -19.06 -8.88
N ASP A 837 -45.43 -18.04 -9.33
CA ASP A 837 -44.33 -17.45 -8.58
C ASP A 837 -44.82 -16.69 -7.34
N LEU A 838 -46.08 -16.22 -7.31
CA LEU A 838 -46.63 -15.50 -6.15
C LEU A 838 -46.60 -16.38 -4.90
N ALA A 839 -47.13 -17.59 -5.00
CA ALA A 839 -47.11 -18.54 -3.89
C ALA A 839 -45.69 -18.94 -3.49
N ARG A 840 -44.72 -18.92 -4.42
CA ARG A 840 -43.30 -19.15 -4.10
C ARG A 840 -42.72 -17.98 -3.31
N CYS A 841 -42.93 -16.74 -3.78
CA CYS A 841 -42.51 -15.54 -3.07
C CYS A 841 -43.09 -15.49 -1.66
N GLU A 842 -44.38 -15.75 -1.48
CA GLU A 842 -45.04 -15.76 -0.17
C GLU A 842 -44.42 -16.77 0.79
N ARG A 843 -44.19 -18.01 0.32
CA ARG A 843 -43.52 -19.03 1.12
C ARG A 843 -42.08 -18.66 1.47
N PHE A 844 -41.33 -18.09 0.53
CA PHE A 844 -39.94 -17.73 0.75
C PHE A 844 -39.80 -16.54 1.68
N ILE A 845 -40.63 -15.51 1.54
CA ILE A 845 -40.70 -14.38 2.48
C ILE A 845 -41.04 -14.89 3.89
N GLY A 846 -42.05 -15.76 4.01
CA GLY A 846 -42.42 -16.34 5.31
C GLY A 846 -41.32 -17.19 5.93
N ALA A 847 -40.63 -18.02 5.14
CA ALA A 847 -39.54 -18.86 5.63
C ALA A 847 -38.31 -18.03 6.05
N LEU A 848 -37.93 -17.04 5.24
CA LEU A 848 -36.80 -16.15 5.51
C LEU A 848 -37.02 -15.21 6.69
N ALA A 849 -38.27 -14.93 7.05
CA ALA A 849 -38.61 -14.13 8.24
C ALA A 849 -38.59 -14.94 9.54
N LEU A 850 -38.62 -16.28 9.46
CA LEU A 850 -38.55 -17.19 10.62
C LEU A 850 -37.12 -17.63 10.95
N GLU A 851 -36.23 -17.56 9.97
CA GLU A 851 -34.78 -17.78 10.10
C GLU A 851 -34.08 -16.50 10.56
#